data_AF-A0A3L7QEJ6-F1
#
_entry.id   AF-A0A3L7QEJ6-F1
#
_cell.length_a   1.000
_cell.length_b   1.000
_cell.length_c   1.000
_cell.angle_alpha   90.00
_cell.angle_beta   90.00
_cell.angle_gamma   90.00
#
_symmetry.space_group_name_H-M   'P 1'
#
loop_
_entity.id
_entity.type
_entity.pdbx_description
1 polymer ?
#
loop_
_entity_poly.entity_id
_entity_poly.type
_entity_poly.pdbx_seq_one_letter_code
_entity_poly.pdbx_strand_id
1 'polypeptide(L)'
;MELFLNPWSMILGGLLISAPIIIHLINRIRYKRVEWAAMEFLLEAMKRNKRKLILEQLLLLLLRIFLVLLTGFLVARFVGETLGRGSGSSGFHYLLLDDSLSMTDRWTEPNGETSSFKVAVEETKKIARKLSQANGVQQMRIVLLSDPAAVVFEGSINEQAIEELSLKLDALKPGFLHRDALKGMETAGEYFNGIQVGTKTLHLAGDFREVDWSVGPDKEKLRQGVDRLLEAGVNLSLVDVAHPYRGENRQLTIHHDNLSVVDFRAESRLAAEGVAVEFSVGIQNFGAADKKTFLHVKIDGQEDFGASQPVDSLPSGQRTEKRFSLILTRKNKPAGAALKSSDKSDERDRKLRMDREFVRIRAEITEDEKTGILSDNARELVLEVRSRVPVLVVDGAGADGRLPGGDSFHVEFALAAARAYEVEHRSIDDLEKADLEIYPSIYLLNIPEIKSERVINKLRTFVERGGGLVWFLGDRSKPVFFNNLFEKEKGLFPLLLADKPTDALPEAIRSEMKQRDEQPKIMFPSPDHPVIFGLSRNQGAMRFLLIDRYFQARPRFTYDPSGNATEEIILLSNRKWNDDSQRDSYKERARGLLGRIPYDDPAQEKFQKLLRKHERAIKESLAADSQYRVGQALEALLNDPGDAAQNIPGMKEFWAQPLLRPLAREYEEFRKNILFGDPLAIARKLGKGKVAAILTPAGTKPTVPGVTDGWNEWGAGSPVSWSYPVFIMDLQRYLSSEGSDRNKIVGDELKLSLDSTRYQPRVSGSYQLMEVSSTPGASAAANPVRIAEQPLVQREGLLDFTFNQTAKPGSWFFEFFPNAPPDAKDTPATEVEAYAFNVDAQAEGDLRRTSREKLEANRFASDPRAGKIALWSPGDNYDSLKNRSPDASESPWLYLLFLIILIAEQALAVHLSYHLRGSEKAPLTLARSLGV
;
A
#
# COMPACT_ATOMS: atom_id res chain seq x y z
N MET A 1 -51.55 18.99 -28.00
CA MET A 1 -50.48 19.47 -28.89
C MET A 1 -49.15 18.74 -28.67
N GLU A 2 -49.09 17.73 -27.80
CA GLU A 2 -47.83 17.09 -27.38
C GLU A 2 -47.30 15.99 -28.32
N LEU A 3 -48.05 15.63 -29.37
CA LEU A 3 -47.67 14.55 -30.30
C LEU A 3 -46.75 15.00 -31.45
N PHE A 4 -46.47 16.29 -31.60
CA PHE A 4 -45.74 16.87 -32.72
C PHE A 4 -44.75 17.92 -32.20
N LEU A 5 -43.51 17.92 -32.71
CA LEU A 5 -42.51 18.95 -32.38
C LEU A 5 -42.93 20.33 -32.91
N ASN A 6 -43.62 20.38 -34.05
CA ASN A 6 -44.06 21.63 -34.68
C ASN A 6 -45.60 21.63 -34.90
N PRO A 7 -46.42 21.75 -33.84
CA PRO A 7 -47.88 21.57 -33.94
C PRO A 7 -48.57 22.56 -34.88
N TRP A 8 -48.05 23.78 -35.02
CA TRP A 8 -48.57 24.79 -35.95
C TRP A 8 -48.44 24.40 -37.43
N SER A 9 -47.40 23.65 -37.78
CA SER A 9 -47.19 23.19 -39.15
C SER A 9 -48.20 22.10 -39.56
N MET A 10 -48.71 21.31 -38.60
CA MET A 10 -49.79 20.35 -38.84
C MET A 10 -51.12 21.06 -39.14
N ILE A 11 -51.41 22.16 -38.44
CA ILE A 11 -52.59 22.98 -38.72
C ILE A 11 -52.50 23.58 -40.13
N LEU A 12 -51.32 24.08 -40.50
CA LEU A 12 -51.06 24.64 -41.83
C LEU A 12 -51.17 23.56 -42.93
N GLY A 13 -50.64 22.37 -42.69
CA GLY A 13 -50.81 21.20 -43.57
C GLY A 13 -52.28 20.79 -43.71
N GLY A 14 -53.03 20.79 -42.61
CA GLY A 14 -54.48 20.54 -42.60
C GLY A 14 -55.27 21.54 -43.46
N LEU A 15 -54.91 22.82 -43.42
CA LEU A 15 -55.49 23.84 -44.30
C LEU A 15 -55.14 23.59 -45.77
N LEU A 16 -53.90 23.19 -46.07
CA LEU A 16 -53.45 22.92 -47.44
C LEU A 16 -54.13 21.71 -48.08
N ILE A 17 -54.67 20.76 -47.31
CA ILE A 17 -55.50 19.65 -47.82
C ILE A 17 -56.73 20.17 -48.58
N SER A 18 -57.22 21.36 -48.24
CA SER A 18 -58.36 21.96 -48.96
C SER A 18 -58.01 22.36 -50.40
N ALA A 19 -56.73 22.61 -50.73
CA ALA A 19 -56.34 23.11 -52.04
C ALA A 19 -56.63 22.11 -53.19
N PRO A 20 -56.24 20.82 -53.14
CA PRO A 20 -56.64 19.84 -54.16
C PRO A 20 -58.16 19.72 -54.35
N ILE A 21 -58.92 19.78 -53.26
CA ILE A 21 -60.39 19.68 -53.26
C ILE A 21 -61.01 20.88 -53.97
N ILE A 22 -60.57 22.09 -53.62
CA ILE A 22 -61.03 23.35 -54.24
C ILE A 22 -60.68 23.37 -55.73
N ILE A 23 -59.45 23.00 -56.10
CA ILE A 23 -59.02 22.94 -57.51
C ILE A 23 -59.88 21.94 -58.30
N HIS A 24 -60.19 20.79 -57.72
CA HIS A 24 -61.06 19.78 -58.34
C HIS A 24 -62.48 20.31 -58.57
N LEU A 25 -63.07 20.99 -57.58
CA LEU A 25 -64.39 21.62 -57.70
C LEU A 25 -64.42 22.72 -58.76
N ILE A 26 -63.41 23.60 -58.81
CA ILE A 26 -63.31 24.69 -59.80
C ILE A 26 -63.21 24.12 -61.21
N ASN A 27 -62.39 23.09 -61.43
CA ASN A 27 -62.23 22.47 -62.75
C ASN A 27 -63.50 21.77 -63.21
N ARG A 28 -64.31 21.22 -62.29
CA ARG A 28 -65.60 20.61 -62.63
C ARG A 28 -66.62 21.61 -63.18
N ILE A 29 -66.50 22.89 -62.82
CA ILE A 29 -67.43 23.95 -63.21
C ILE A 29 -67.14 24.52 -64.62
N ARG A 30 -65.93 24.33 -65.16
CA ARG A 30 -65.51 24.92 -66.45
C ARG A 30 -65.93 24.18 -67.72
N TYR A 31 -66.62 23.04 -67.62
CA TYR A 31 -67.04 22.29 -68.82
C TYR A 31 -68.37 22.79 -69.39
N LYS A 32 -68.31 23.58 -70.46
CA LYS A 32 -69.47 23.87 -71.33
C LYS A 32 -69.85 22.60 -72.08
N ARG A 33 -71.08 22.12 -71.90
CA ARG A 33 -71.67 21.09 -72.77
C ARG A 33 -72.11 21.78 -74.07
N VAL A 34 -71.61 21.30 -75.20
CA VAL A 34 -72.12 21.69 -76.53
C VAL A 34 -72.98 20.52 -77.02
N GLU A 35 -74.26 20.77 -77.27
CA GLU A 35 -75.15 19.80 -77.90
C GLU A 35 -74.91 19.80 -79.42
N TRP A 36 -74.64 18.62 -80.01
CA TRP A 36 -74.60 18.43 -81.45
C TRP A 36 -75.48 17.22 -81.84
N ALA A 37 -76.13 17.31 -83.00
CA ALA A 37 -77.35 16.58 -83.36
C ALA A 37 -77.20 15.07 -83.69
N ALA A 38 -76.03 14.45 -83.51
CA ALA A 38 -75.78 13.03 -83.83
C ALA A 38 -75.46 12.17 -82.58
N MET A 39 -76.07 12.44 -81.44
CA MET A 39 -75.73 11.83 -80.14
C MET A 39 -76.26 10.39 -79.95
N GLU A 40 -77.26 9.97 -80.74
CA GLU A 40 -78.01 8.72 -80.50
C GLU A 40 -77.15 7.46 -80.69
N PHE A 41 -76.10 7.49 -81.51
CA PHE A 41 -75.16 6.35 -81.65
C PHE A 41 -74.00 6.34 -80.62
N LEU A 42 -73.71 7.46 -79.95
CA LEU A 42 -72.65 7.58 -78.93
C LEU A 42 -73.16 7.26 -77.51
N LEU A 43 -74.46 7.45 -77.26
CA LEU A 43 -75.07 7.24 -75.94
C LEU A 43 -75.22 5.76 -75.55
N GLU A 44 -75.20 4.84 -76.52
CA GLU A 44 -75.29 3.40 -76.27
C GLU A 44 -73.93 2.76 -75.93
N ALA A 45 -72.81 3.37 -76.35
CA ALA A 45 -71.45 2.96 -75.98
C ALA A 45 -70.91 3.61 -74.69
N MET A 46 -71.44 4.77 -74.27
CA MET A 46 -70.87 5.55 -73.15
C MET A 46 -71.47 5.27 -71.76
N LYS A 47 -72.53 4.45 -71.64
CA LYS A 47 -73.19 4.19 -70.34
C LYS A 47 -72.39 3.29 -69.38
N ARG A 48 -71.37 2.55 -69.83
CA ARG A 48 -70.59 1.63 -68.98
C ARG A 48 -69.31 2.21 -68.35
N ASN A 49 -68.70 3.26 -68.93
CA ASN A 49 -67.40 3.78 -68.43
C ASN A 49 -67.48 5.07 -67.59
N LYS A 50 -68.63 5.74 -67.50
CA LYS A 50 -68.76 7.00 -66.72
C LYS A 50 -68.50 6.81 -65.23
N ARG A 51 -68.94 5.68 -64.65
CA ARG A 51 -68.70 5.36 -63.22
C ARG A 51 -67.21 5.09 -62.95
N LYS A 52 -66.54 4.39 -63.87
CA LYS A 52 -65.12 4.04 -63.75
C LYS A 52 -64.23 5.30 -63.81
N LEU A 53 -64.47 6.19 -64.76
CA LEU A 53 -63.75 7.48 -64.86
C LEU A 53 -63.97 8.38 -63.62
N ILE A 54 -65.18 8.42 -63.06
CA ILE A 54 -65.46 9.18 -61.83
C ILE A 54 -64.70 8.58 -60.64
N LEU A 55 -64.64 7.25 -60.53
CA LEU A 55 -63.88 6.56 -59.48
C LEU A 55 -62.38 6.79 -59.60
N GLU A 56 -61.82 6.73 -60.81
CA GLU A 56 -60.39 7.01 -61.06
C GLU A 56 -60.04 8.48 -60.75
N GLN A 57 -60.91 9.43 -61.09
CA GLN A 57 -60.73 10.84 -60.74
C GLN A 57 -60.82 11.09 -59.23
N LEU A 58 -61.73 10.41 -58.53
CA LEU A 58 -61.86 10.49 -57.08
C LEU A 58 -60.64 9.88 -56.39
N LEU A 59 -60.12 8.76 -56.90
CA LEU A 59 -58.90 8.11 -56.41
C LEU A 59 -57.68 9.03 -56.58
N LEU A 60 -57.54 9.70 -57.73
CA LEU A 60 -56.47 10.68 -57.96
C LEU A 60 -56.55 11.85 -56.99
N LEU A 61 -57.76 12.36 -56.74
CA LEU A 61 -57.97 13.42 -55.75
C LEU A 61 -57.57 12.96 -54.34
N LEU A 62 -57.93 11.72 -53.97
CA LEU A 62 -57.58 11.14 -52.67
C LEU A 62 -56.05 11.00 -52.51
N LEU A 63 -55.34 10.51 -53.53
CA LEU A 63 -53.87 10.42 -53.50
C LEU A 63 -53.20 11.79 -53.31
N ARG A 64 -53.70 12.84 -53.96
CA ARG A 64 -53.20 14.21 -53.78
C ARG A 64 -53.42 14.75 -52.37
N ILE A 65 -54.60 14.50 -51.80
CA ILE A 65 -54.89 14.84 -50.40
C ILE A 65 -53.93 14.10 -49.47
N PHE A 66 -53.67 12.82 -49.74
CA PHE A 66 -52.78 11.99 -48.93
C PHE A 66 -51.31 12.47 -48.99
N LEU A 67 -50.83 12.92 -50.15
CA LEU A 67 -49.49 13.52 -50.29
C LEU A 67 -49.34 14.81 -49.47
N VAL A 68 -50.33 15.70 -49.51
CA VAL A 68 -50.30 16.94 -48.72
C VAL A 68 -50.37 16.63 -47.22
N LEU A 69 -51.18 15.65 -46.82
CA LEU A 69 -51.27 15.18 -45.44
C LEU A 69 -49.93 14.59 -44.95
N LEU A 70 -49.31 13.70 -45.72
CA LEU A 70 -47.98 13.15 -45.40
C LEU A 70 -46.89 14.23 -45.34
N THR A 71 -46.95 15.23 -46.22
CA THR A 71 -46.00 16.36 -46.20
C THR A 71 -46.17 17.17 -44.91
N GLY A 72 -47.40 17.48 -44.53
CA GLY A 72 -47.71 18.11 -43.25
C GLY A 72 -47.22 17.28 -42.06
N PHE A 73 -47.38 15.96 -42.12
CA PHE A 73 -46.93 15.03 -41.08
C PHE A 73 -45.40 14.96 -40.94
N LEU A 74 -44.67 14.99 -42.06
CA LEU A 74 -43.20 15.04 -42.10
C LEU A 74 -42.66 16.36 -41.51
N VAL A 75 -43.24 17.50 -41.89
CA VAL A 75 -42.80 18.83 -41.41
C VAL A 75 -43.20 19.06 -39.94
N ALA A 76 -44.35 18.52 -39.53
CA ALA A 76 -44.81 18.56 -38.15
C ALA A 76 -43.98 17.70 -37.20
N ARG A 77 -43.12 16.81 -37.73
CA ARG A 77 -42.23 15.91 -36.99
C ARG A 77 -42.99 15.21 -35.87
N PHE A 78 -43.84 14.27 -36.26
CA PHE A 78 -44.64 13.46 -35.34
C PHE A 78 -43.74 12.62 -34.43
N VAL A 79 -43.98 12.74 -33.12
CA VAL A 79 -43.26 12.04 -32.03
C VAL A 79 -44.19 11.05 -31.31
N GLY A 80 -45.43 10.86 -31.80
CA GLY A 80 -46.36 9.92 -31.20
C GLY A 80 -45.92 8.46 -31.36
N GLU A 81 -46.38 7.63 -30.42
CA GLU A 81 -45.99 6.23 -30.26
C GLU A 81 -45.94 5.49 -31.60
N THR A 82 -44.73 5.14 -32.03
CA THR A 82 -44.55 4.10 -33.04
C THR A 82 -45.19 2.82 -32.50
N LEU A 83 -46.08 2.21 -33.29
CA LEU A 83 -46.66 0.89 -33.01
C LEU A 83 -45.52 -0.11 -32.71
N GLY A 84 -45.20 -0.30 -31.43
CA GLY A 84 -44.27 -1.34 -30.94
C GLY A 84 -43.10 -0.93 -30.04
N ARG A 85 -42.84 0.35 -29.72
CA ARG A 85 -41.81 0.74 -28.72
C ARG A 85 -42.29 1.92 -27.88
N GLY A 86 -42.69 1.64 -26.62
CA GLY A 86 -43.32 2.59 -25.71
C GLY A 86 -42.41 3.67 -25.12
N SER A 87 -43.06 4.70 -24.57
CA SER A 87 -42.65 5.69 -23.56
C SER A 87 -41.19 6.19 -23.60
N GLY A 88 -41.00 7.52 -23.66
CA GLY A 88 -39.67 8.13 -23.48
C GLY A 88 -38.96 7.52 -22.27
N SER A 89 -37.83 6.84 -22.49
CA SER A 89 -37.28 5.98 -21.45
C SER A 89 -36.78 6.82 -20.28
N SER A 90 -37.39 6.62 -19.10
CA SER A 90 -36.84 7.12 -17.85
C SER A 90 -35.41 6.60 -17.67
N GLY A 91 -34.47 7.49 -17.37
CA GLY A 91 -33.09 7.12 -17.09
C GLY A 91 -32.83 7.08 -15.59
N PHE A 92 -32.07 6.07 -15.16
CA PHE A 92 -31.65 5.89 -13.79
C PHE A 92 -30.13 5.97 -13.74
N HIS A 93 -29.63 6.98 -13.04
CA HIS A 93 -28.23 7.33 -12.96
C HIS A 93 -27.73 7.11 -11.54
N TYR A 94 -26.69 6.32 -11.38
CA TYR A 94 -25.99 6.15 -10.11
C TYR A 94 -24.59 6.75 -10.28
N LEU A 95 -24.23 7.75 -9.50
CA LEU A 95 -22.91 8.40 -9.58
C LEU A 95 -22.09 8.07 -8.33
N LEU A 96 -21.00 7.37 -8.56
CA LEU A 96 -19.92 7.14 -7.59
C LEU A 96 -18.88 8.24 -7.76
N LEU A 97 -18.73 9.07 -6.74
CA LEU A 97 -17.68 10.08 -6.67
C LEU A 97 -16.50 9.51 -5.88
N ASP A 98 -15.34 9.39 -6.53
CA ASP A 98 -14.11 9.01 -5.86
C ASP A 98 -13.66 10.14 -4.92
N ASP A 99 -13.50 9.82 -3.64
CA ASP A 99 -13.03 10.70 -2.59
C ASP A 99 -11.79 10.13 -1.87
N SER A 100 -11.03 9.27 -2.55
CA SER A 100 -9.75 8.77 -2.09
C SER A 100 -8.67 9.86 -2.01
N LEU A 101 -7.54 9.52 -1.39
CA LEU A 101 -6.46 10.47 -1.16
C LEU A 101 -5.84 11.00 -2.47
N SER A 102 -5.66 10.18 -3.50
CA SER A 102 -5.13 10.62 -4.79
C SER A 102 -5.97 11.67 -5.49
N MET A 103 -7.26 11.77 -5.16
CA MET A 103 -8.14 12.84 -5.66
C MET A 103 -7.73 14.23 -5.12
N THR A 104 -6.80 14.28 -4.16
CA THR A 104 -6.14 15.51 -3.70
C THR A 104 -4.96 15.94 -4.57
N ASP A 105 -4.61 15.20 -5.63
CA ASP A 105 -3.66 15.64 -6.65
C ASP A 105 -4.06 17.04 -7.14
N ARG A 106 -3.17 17.99 -6.89
CA ARG A 106 -3.42 19.42 -7.05
C ARG A 106 -2.69 19.96 -8.26
N TRP A 107 -3.15 21.08 -8.80
CA TRP A 107 -2.38 21.90 -9.74
C TRP A 107 -2.89 23.34 -9.73
N THR A 108 -2.10 24.25 -10.31
CA THR A 108 -2.50 25.65 -10.46
C THR A 108 -3.04 25.91 -11.86
N GLU A 109 -4.26 26.43 -11.93
CA GLU A 109 -4.87 27.00 -13.14
C GLU A 109 -4.86 28.54 -13.06
N PRO A 110 -5.13 29.27 -14.16
CA PRO A 110 -5.18 30.73 -14.14
C PRO A 110 -6.19 31.32 -13.13
N ASN A 111 -7.20 30.54 -12.73
CA ASN A 111 -8.27 30.89 -11.80
C ASN A 111 -7.96 30.54 -10.32
N GLY A 112 -6.81 29.89 -10.04
CA GLY A 112 -6.40 29.48 -8.70
C GLY A 112 -5.95 28.02 -8.62
N GLU A 113 -5.78 27.53 -7.39
CA GLU A 113 -5.42 26.14 -7.12
C GLU A 113 -6.65 25.23 -7.17
N THR A 114 -6.53 24.17 -7.96
CA THR A 114 -7.57 23.15 -8.13
C THR A 114 -7.02 21.76 -7.81
N SER A 115 -7.91 20.77 -7.80
CA SER A 115 -7.55 19.36 -7.60
C SER A 115 -8.48 18.43 -8.36
N SER A 116 -8.08 17.18 -8.54
CA SER A 116 -8.88 16.15 -9.21
C SER A 116 -10.28 16.03 -8.60
N PHE A 117 -10.40 16.10 -7.27
CA PHE A 117 -11.70 16.08 -6.58
C PHE A 117 -12.60 17.27 -6.92
N LYS A 118 -12.05 18.50 -6.96
CA LYS A 118 -12.82 19.70 -7.35
C LYS A 118 -13.32 19.58 -8.78
N VAL A 119 -12.49 19.05 -9.68
CA VAL A 119 -12.88 18.80 -11.07
C VAL A 119 -13.99 17.74 -11.14
N ALA A 120 -13.90 16.67 -10.34
CA ALA A 120 -14.95 15.65 -10.27
C ALA A 120 -16.31 16.21 -9.82
N VAL A 121 -16.30 17.11 -8.84
CA VAL A 121 -17.50 17.84 -8.41
C VAL A 121 -18.06 18.69 -9.55
N GLU A 122 -17.23 19.44 -10.26
CA GLU A 122 -17.67 20.28 -11.39
C GLU A 122 -18.19 19.45 -12.58
N GLU A 123 -17.54 18.34 -12.93
CA GLU A 123 -18.02 17.42 -13.97
C GLU A 123 -19.36 16.77 -13.57
N THR A 124 -19.52 16.41 -12.30
CA THR A 124 -20.79 15.91 -11.77
C THR A 124 -21.92 16.93 -11.95
N LYS A 125 -21.66 18.21 -11.66
CA LYS A 125 -22.64 19.29 -11.91
C LYS A 125 -22.96 19.44 -13.39
N LYS A 126 -21.97 19.31 -14.28
CA LYS A 126 -22.18 19.37 -15.75
C LYS A 126 -23.05 18.20 -16.23
N ILE A 127 -22.80 17.00 -15.74
CA ILE A 127 -23.62 15.80 -16.05
C ILE A 127 -25.06 16.03 -15.61
N ALA A 128 -25.29 16.46 -14.36
CA ALA A 128 -26.63 16.75 -13.85
C ALA A 128 -27.36 17.82 -14.69
N ARG A 129 -26.68 18.91 -15.07
CA ARG A 129 -27.23 19.96 -15.96
C ARG A 129 -27.56 19.45 -17.36
N LYS A 130 -26.84 18.47 -17.88
CA LYS A 130 -27.12 17.89 -19.20
C LYS A 130 -28.28 16.89 -19.12
N LEU A 131 -28.39 16.15 -18.02
CA LEU A 131 -29.51 15.24 -17.76
C LEU A 131 -30.83 15.99 -17.55
N SER A 132 -30.83 17.19 -16.94
CA SER A 132 -32.06 18.01 -16.83
C SER A 132 -32.62 18.47 -18.18
N GLN A 133 -31.79 18.47 -19.22
CA GLN A 133 -32.17 18.82 -20.59
C GLN A 133 -32.63 17.61 -21.42
N ALA A 134 -32.58 16.39 -20.87
CA ALA A 134 -32.99 15.18 -21.57
C ALA A 134 -34.52 15.06 -21.64
N ASN A 135 -35.02 14.39 -22.68
CA ASN A 135 -36.45 14.11 -22.82
C ASN A 135 -36.82 12.93 -21.92
N GLY A 136 -37.68 13.15 -20.92
CA GLY A 136 -38.14 12.13 -19.97
C GLY A 136 -37.56 12.31 -18.56
N VAL A 137 -38.16 11.64 -17.58
CA VAL A 137 -37.74 11.76 -16.17
C VAL A 137 -36.39 11.08 -15.95
N GLN A 138 -35.39 11.85 -15.52
CA GLN A 138 -34.07 11.35 -15.14
C GLN A 138 -33.96 11.30 -13.62
N GLN A 139 -33.77 10.11 -13.05
CA GLN A 139 -33.46 9.93 -11.64
C GLN A 139 -31.97 9.78 -11.45
N MET A 140 -31.42 10.44 -10.44
CA MET A 140 -30.00 10.40 -10.10
C MET A 140 -29.82 10.14 -8.62
N ARG A 141 -28.92 9.20 -8.29
CA ARG A 141 -28.41 8.97 -6.95
C ARG A 141 -26.91 9.22 -6.94
N ILE A 142 -26.40 9.94 -5.94
CA ILE A 142 -24.99 10.26 -5.78
C ILE A 142 -24.51 9.77 -4.42
N VAL A 143 -23.40 9.07 -4.42
CA VAL A 143 -22.73 8.58 -3.23
C VAL A 143 -21.21 8.79 -3.35
N LEU A 144 -20.52 8.80 -2.21
CA LEU A 144 -19.05 8.78 -2.18
C LEU A 144 -18.55 7.34 -2.25
N LEU A 145 -17.37 7.14 -2.83
CA LEU A 145 -16.75 5.83 -2.87
C LEU A 145 -16.38 5.33 -1.46
N SER A 146 -16.02 6.23 -0.55
CA SER A 146 -15.72 5.93 0.85
C SER A 146 -16.90 5.40 1.66
N ASP A 147 -18.12 5.84 1.34
CA ASP A 147 -19.35 5.42 2.01
C ASP A 147 -20.52 5.31 1.01
N PRO A 148 -20.61 4.20 0.25
CA PRO A 148 -21.69 3.98 -0.70
C PRO A 148 -23.08 3.87 -0.05
N ALA A 149 -23.16 3.70 1.28
CA ALA A 149 -24.42 3.63 2.02
C ALA A 149 -24.95 5.03 2.37
N ALA A 150 -24.09 6.02 2.53
CA ALA A 150 -24.47 7.40 2.77
C ALA A 150 -24.82 8.12 1.46
N VAL A 151 -26.12 8.22 1.18
CA VAL A 151 -26.62 8.94 0.00
C VAL A 151 -26.44 10.45 0.17
N VAL A 152 -25.63 11.05 -0.69
CA VAL A 152 -25.42 12.51 -0.75
C VAL A 152 -26.66 13.18 -1.36
N PHE A 153 -27.13 12.65 -2.48
CA PHE A 153 -28.29 13.16 -3.20
C PHE A 153 -29.06 12.01 -3.85
N GLU A 154 -30.38 12.09 -3.82
CA GLU A 154 -31.26 11.19 -4.56
C GLU A 154 -32.53 11.92 -4.98
N GLY A 155 -32.86 11.88 -6.27
CA GLY A 155 -34.10 12.48 -6.77
C GLY A 155 -34.16 12.60 -8.28
N SER A 156 -35.28 13.13 -8.76
CA SER A 156 -35.46 13.49 -10.17
C SER A 156 -34.72 14.79 -10.48
N ILE A 157 -33.91 14.80 -11.53
CA ILE A 157 -33.09 15.95 -11.91
C ILE A 157 -33.95 17.01 -12.62
N ASN A 158 -34.06 18.18 -12.00
CA ASN A 158 -34.70 19.40 -12.53
C ASN A 158 -33.88 20.64 -12.12
N GLU A 159 -34.26 21.84 -12.55
CA GLU A 159 -33.50 23.08 -12.27
C GLU A 159 -33.30 23.34 -10.77
N GLN A 160 -34.33 23.11 -9.94
CA GLN A 160 -34.25 23.31 -8.48
C GLN A 160 -33.35 22.26 -7.81
N ALA A 161 -33.45 21.01 -8.24
CA ALA A 161 -32.62 19.91 -7.73
C ALA A 161 -31.13 20.13 -8.02
N ILE A 162 -30.79 20.81 -9.12
CA ILE A 162 -29.40 21.16 -9.46
C ILE A 162 -28.81 22.16 -8.46
N GLU A 163 -29.59 23.13 -7.99
CA GLU A 163 -29.15 24.10 -6.98
C GLU A 163 -28.86 23.41 -5.65
N GLU A 164 -29.78 22.56 -5.17
CA GLU A 164 -29.59 21.75 -3.95
C GLU A 164 -28.36 20.83 -4.08
N LEU A 165 -28.25 20.15 -5.22
CA LEU A 165 -27.13 19.27 -5.54
C LEU A 165 -25.80 20.02 -5.49
N SER A 166 -25.72 21.21 -6.09
CA SER A 166 -24.47 22.00 -6.09
C SER A 166 -24.03 22.33 -4.67
N LEU A 167 -24.96 22.81 -3.82
CA LEU A 167 -24.66 23.14 -2.43
C LEU A 167 -24.12 21.94 -1.64
N LYS A 168 -24.71 20.76 -1.84
CA LYS A 168 -24.27 19.52 -1.20
C LYS A 168 -22.88 19.08 -1.68
N LEU A 169 -22.63 19.12 -2.98
CA LEU A 169 -21.34 18.74 -3.55
C LEU A 169 -20.21 19.71 -3.15
N ASP A 170 -20.48 21.01 -3.09
CA ASP A 170 -19.50 22.04 -2.71
C ASP A 170 -19.03 21.91 -1.25
N ALA A 171 -19.82 21.26 -0.39
CA ALA A 171 -19.47 20.99 0.99
C ALA A 171 -18.57 19.74 1.17
N LEU A 172 -18.45 18.89 0.14
CA LEU A 172 -17.69 17.64 0.21
C LEU A 172 -16.18 17.90 0.16
N LYS A 173 -15.43 17.02 0.81
CA LYS A 173 -13.98 17.01 0.80
C LYS A 173 -13.48 15.57 0.62
N PRO A 174 -12.37 15.36 -0.10
CA PRO A 174 -11.76 14.04 -0.20
C PRO A 174 -11.26 13.58 1.18
N GLY A 175 -11.26 12.27 1.38
CA GLY A 175 -10.70 11.62 2.56
C GLY A 175 -9.19 11.39 2.45
N PHE A 176 -8.62 10.76 3.47
CA PHE A 176 -7.20 10.41 3.56
C PHE A 176 -6.91 8.93 3.28
N LEU A 177 -7.94 8.17 2.94
CA LEU A 177 -7.89 6.72 2.87
C LEU A 177 -7.91 6.26 1.42
N HIS A 178 -7.16 5.20 1.12
CA HIS A 178 -7.35 4.43 -0.10
C HIS A 178 -8.73 3.78 -0.11
N ARG A 179 -9.37 3.76 -1.28
CA ARG A 179 -10.73 3.22 -1.47
C ARG A 179 -10.78 2.28 -2.67
N ASP A 180 -11.26 1.07 -2.44
CA ASP A 180 -11.47 0.08 -3.49
C ASP A 180 -12.75 0.41 -4.27
N ALA A 181 -12.60 0.66 -5.56
CA ALA A 181 -13.68 0.91 -6.51
C ALA A 181 -14.68 -0.25 -6.60
N LEU A 182 -14.26 -1.50 -6.34
CA LEU A 182 -15.09 -2.69 -6.47
C LEU A 182 -16.31 -2.65 -5.55
N LYS A 183 -16.13 -2.28 -4.27
CA LYS A 183 -17.22 -2.22 -3.30
C LYS A 183 -18.30 -1.22 -3.73
N GLY A 184 -17.89 -0.06 -4.25
CA GLY A 184 -18.81 0.93 -4.80
C GLY A 184 -19.59 0.40 -6.00
N MET A 185 -18.92 -0.32 -6.91
CA MET A 185 -19.56 -0.95 -8.07
C MET A 185 -20.57 -2.04 -7.69
N GLU A 186 -20.27 -2.85 -6.67
CA GLU A 186 -21.19 -3.88 -6.17
C GLU A 186 -22.46 -3.26 -5.58
N THR A 187 -22.33 -2.21 -4.75
CA THR A 187 -23.48 -1.47 -4.21
C THR A 187 -24.31 -0.80 -5.31
N ALA A 188 -23.66 -0.28 -6.36
CA ALA A 188 -24.36 0.25 -7.52
C ALA A 188 -25.13 -0.85 -8.27
N GLY A 189 -24.54 -2.05 -8.43
CA GLY A 189 -25.22 -3.21 -9.03
C GLY A 189 -26.47 -3.62 -8.27
N GLU A 190 -26.41 -3.64 -6.93
CA GLU A 190 -27.57 -3.91 -6.07
C GLU A 190 -28.70 -2.89 -6.26
N TYR A 191 -28.36 -1.60 -6.39
CA TYR A 191 -29.34 -0.56 -6.70
C TYR A 191 -30.05 -0.81 -8.04
N PHE A 192 -29.30 -1.21 -9.07
CA PHE A 192 -29.85 -1.45 -10.41
C PHE A 192 -30.69 -2.73 -10.52
N ASN A 193 -30.54 -3.70 -9.61
CA ASN A 193 -31.35 -4.91 -9.60
C ASN A 193 -32.84 -4.62 -9.34
N GLY A 194 -33.16 -3.54 -8.61
CA GLY A 194 -34.54 -3.12 -8.36
C GLY A 194 -35.26 -2.48 -9.56
N ILE A 195 -34.53 -2.19 -10.64
CA ILE A 195 -35.02 -1.41 -11.78
C ILE A 195 -35.25 -2.34 -12.97
N GLN A 196 -36.49 -2.47 -13.46
CA GLN A 196 -36.83 -3.38 -14.56
C GLN A 196 -36.94 -2.68 -15.92
N VAL A 197 -37.33 -1.41 -15.96
CA VAL A 197 -37.59 -0.64 -17.18
C VAL A 197 -36.86 0.69 -17.11
N GLY A 198 -36.18 1.09 -18.18
CA GLY A 198 -35.43 2.35 -18.26
C GLY A 198 -33.94 2.14 -18.53
N THR A 199 -33.24 3.21 -18.91
CA THR A 199 -31.79 3.15 -19.15
C THR A 199 -31.03 3.23 -17.83
N LYS A 200 -30.20 2.24 -17.55
CA LYS A 200 -29.37 2.18 -16.34
C LYS A 200 -27.96 2.66 -16.65
N THR A 201 -27.48 3.67 -15.92
CA THR A 201 -26.14 4.22 -16.13
C THR A 201 -25.42 4.42 -14.80
N LEU A 202 -24.28 3.76 -14.63
CA LEU A 202 -23.33 4.00 -13.55
C LEU A 202 -22.30 5.03 -14.02
N HIS A 203 -22.24 6.19 -13.38
CA HIS A 203 -21.17 7.16 -13.54
C HIS A 203 -20.12 6.93 -12.46
N LEU A 204 -18.85 6.79 -12.83
CA LEU A 204 -17.73 6.74 -11.89
C LEU A 204 -16.80 7.90 -12.20
N ALA A 205 -16.69 8.87 -11.28
CA ALA A 205 -15.80 10.02 -11.42
C ALA A 205 -14.56 9.82 -10.54
N GLY A 206 -13.39 9.68 -11.18
CA GLY A 206 -12.13 9.33 -10.50
C GLY A 206 -10.90 9.55 -11.39
N ASP A 207 -9.73 9.20 -10.89
CA ASP A 207 -8.42 9.42 -11.54
C ASP A 207 -7.92 8.24 -12.41
N PHE A 208 -8.51 7.05 -12.24
CA PHE A 208 -8.25 5.82 -13.00
C PHE A 208 -6.78 5.39 -13.02
N ARG A 209 -6.15 5.31 -11.84
CA ARG A 209 -4.76 4.92 -11.70
C ARG A 209 -4.43 3.54 -12.27
N GLU A 210 -3.19 3.37 -12.66
CA GLU A 210 -2.64 2.12 -13.20
C GLU A 210 -2.58 1.02 -12.14
N VAL A 211 -2.26 1.39 -10.90
CA VAL A 211 -2.21 0.45 -9.78
C VAL A 211 -3.58 -0.19 -9.54
N ASP A 212 -4.67 0.55 -9.62
CA ASP A 212 -6.02 0.02 -9.33
C ASP A 212 -6.59 -0.82 -10.49
N TRP A 213 -6.36 -0.39 -11.73
CA TRP A 213 -7.05 -0.95 -12.90
C TRP A 213 -6.21 -1.91 -13.75
N SER A 214 -4.87 -1.88 -13.65
CA SER A 214 -3.98 -2.59 -14.59
C SER A 214 -2.92 -3.48 -13.94
N VAL A 215 -2.32 -3.05 -12.84
CA VAL A 215 -1.11 -3.71 -12.30
C VAL A 215 -1.34 -4.31 -10.91
N GLY A 216 -2.10 -3.64 -10.05
CA GLY A 216 -2.26 -3.98 -8.64
C GLY A 216 -2.99 -5.30 -8.37
N PRO A 217 -3.06 -5.68 -7.07
CA PRO A 217 -3.48 -7.00 -6.64
C PRO A 217 -4.97 -7.30 -6.95
N ASP A 218 -5.83 -6.29 -6.92
CA ASP A 218 -7.28 -6.45 -7.05
C ASP A 218 -7.85 -6.18 -8.45
N LYS A 219 -6.98 -5.90 -9.44
CA LYS A 219 -7.37 -5.55 -10.82
C LYS A 219 -8.34 -6.56 -11.47
N GLU A 220 -8.15 -7.85 -11.22
CA GLU A 220 -8.96 -8.89 -11.84
C GLU A 220 -10.35 -8.95 -11.19
N LYS A 221 -10.44 -8.71 -9.88
CA LYS A 221 -11.72 -8.61 -9.18
C LYS A 221 -12.49 -7.38 -9.65
N LEU A 222 -11.82 -6.24 -9.79
CA LEU A 222 -12.42 -5.02 -10.33
C LEU A 222 -12.96 -5.25 -11.75
N ARG A 223 -12.16 -5.88 -12.61
CA ARG A 223 -12.58 -6.22 -13.98
C ARG A 223 -13.79 -7.16 -14.01
N GLN A 224 -13.83 -8.17 -13.13
CA GLN A 224 -15.00 -9.04 -12.98
C GLN A 224 -16.23 -8.27 -12.50
N GLY A 225 -16.08 -7.31 -11.58
CA GLY A 225 -17.16 -6.43 -11.14
C GLY A 225 -17.74 -5.61 -12.29
N VAL A 226 -16.88 -5.04 -13.14
CA VAL A 226 -17.28 -4.34 -14.37
C VAL A 226 -18.01 -5.28 -15.33
N ASP A 227 -17.46 -6.46 -15.59
CA ASP A 227 -18.07 -7.46 -16.48
C ASP A 227 -19.50 -7.84 -16.03
N ARG A 228 -19.74 -8.03 -14.71
CA ARG A 228 -21.07 -8.32 -14.15
C ARG A 228 -22.08 -7.19 -14.38
N LEU A 229 -21.65 -5.93 -14.23
CA LEU A 229 -22.52 -4.77 -14.46
C LEU A 229 -22.92 -4.65 -15.93
N LEU A 230 -21.97 -4.86 -16.84
CA LEU A 230 -22.24 -4.84 -18.28
C LEU A 230 -23.17 -5.97 -18.69
N GLU A 231 -22.96 -7.19 -18.16
CA GLU A 231 -23.85 -8.34 -18.40
C GLU A 231 -25.28 -8.07 -17.91
N ALA A 232 -25.43 -7.34 -16.80
CA ALA A 232 -26.74 -6.90 -16.27
C ALA A 232 -27.40 -5.75 -17.07
N GLY A 233 -26.78 -5.31 -18.17
CA GLY A 233 -27.30 -4.24 -19.03
C GLY A 233 -27.10 -2.83 -18.48
N VAL A 234 -26.18 -2.63 -17.51
CA VAL A 234 -25.85 -1.32 -16.94
C VAL A 234 -24.78 -0.65 -17.80
N ASN A 235 -25.04 0.56 -18.29
CA ASN A 235 -24.02 1.35 -18.99
C ASN A 235 -23.03 1.95 -17.99
N LEU A 236 -21.75 1.90 -18.30
CA LEU A 236 -20.68 2.45 -17.48
C LEU A 236 -20.14 3.73 -18.12
N SER A 237 -20.24 4.84 -17.39
CA SER A 237 -19.73 6.16 -17.75
C SER A 237 -18.55 6.49 -16.84
N LEU A 238 -17.34 6.30 -17.34
CA LEU A 238 -16.10 6.62 -16.63
C LEU A 238 -15.74 8.07 -16.87
N VAL A 239 -15.65 8.89 -15.83
CA VAL A 239 -15.36 10.34 -15.92
C VAL A 239 -13.97 10.58 -15.34
N ASP A 240 -12.97 10.64 -16.22
CA ASP A 240 -11.56 10.73 -15.85
C ASP A 240 -11.17 12.18 -15.58
N VAL A 241 -10.99 12.50 -14.30
CA VAL A 241 -10.77 13.86 -13.81
C VAL A 241 -9.30 14.18 -13.57
N ALA A 242 -8.40 13.22 -13.76
CA ALA A 242 -6.98 13.41 -13.50
C ALA A 242 -6.32 14.30 -14.56
N HIS A 243 -5.51 15.24 -14.08
CA HIS A 243 -4.75 16.17 -14.91
C HIS A 243 -3.32 15.66 -15.14
N PRO A 244 -2.71 15.87 -16.33
CA PRO A 244 -3.30 16.46 -17.54
C PRO A 244 -4.42 15.61 -18.16
N TYR A 245 -5.50 16.26 -18.62
CA TYR A 245 -6.64 15.55 -19.19
C TYR A 245 -6.26 14.77 -20.46
N ARG A 246 -6.97 13.67 -20.73
CA ARG A 246 -6.75 12.88 -21.95
C ARG A 246 -7.13 13.71 -23.17
N GLY A 247 -6.26 13.74 -24.19
CA GLY A 247 -6.58 14.35 -25.48
C GLY A 247 -7.20 13.34 -26.44
N GLU A 248 -8.02 13.81 -27.40
CA GLU A 248 -8.69 12.95 -28.40
C GLU A 248 -7.74 12.00 -29.14
N ASN A 249 -6.50 12.43 -29.42
CA ASN A 249 -5.50 11.71 -30.21
C ASN A 249 -4.24 11.29 -29.43
N ARG A 250 -4.19 11.44 -28.10
CA ARG A 250 -2.98 11.11 -27.31
C ARG A 250 -3.05 9.67 -26.80
N GLN A 251 -2.22 8.79 -27.36
CA GLN A 251 -2.01 7.42 -26.84
C GLN A 251 -1.26 7.42 -25.49
N LEU A 252 -0.42 8.41 -25.24
CA LEU A 252 0.39 8.52 -24.01
C LEU A 252 -0.44 9.09 -22.85
N THR A 253 -0.54 8.31 -21.78
CA THR A 253 -1.12 8.71 -20.49
C THR A 253 -0.13 9.55 -19.70
N ILE A 254 -0.38 10.86 -19.64
CA ILE A 254 0.42 11.80 -18.84
C ILE A 254 -0.20 11.89 -17.44
N HIS A 255 0.65 12.09 -16.45
CA HIS A 255 0.33 12.24 -15.04
C HIS A 255 1.28 13.30 -14.45
N HIS A 256 0.94 13.85 -13.29
CA HIS A 256 1.88 14.66 -12.52
C HIS A 256 2.96 13.79 -11.91
N ASP A 257 4.16 14.36 -11.77
CA ASP A 257 5.17 13.79 -10.89
C ASP A 257 4.73 13.98 -9.43
N ASN A 258 5.09 13.04 -8.56
CA ASN A 258 4.79 13.10 -7.13
C ASN A 258 6.00 12.63 -6.33
N LEU A 259 6.40 13.41 -5.33
CA LEU A 259 7.33 12.96 -4.30
C LEU A 259 6.55 12.52 -3.06
N SER A 260 7.11 11.58 -2.30
CA SER A 260 6.44 11.10 -1.10
C SER A 260 7.39 10.60 -0.04
N VAL A 261 7.11 10.93 1.21
CA VAL A 261 7.69 10.25 2.36
C VAL A 261 6.91 8.94 2.55
N VAL A 262 7.49 7.82 2.11
CA VAL A 262 6.85 6.49 2.14
C VAL A 262 7.21 5.68 3.37
N ASP A 263 8.22 6.10 4.12
CA ASP A 263 8.65 5.40 5.33
C ASP A 263 9.32 6.37 6.32
N PHE A 264 9.07 6.18 7.60
CA PHE A 264 9.75 6.91 8.67
C PHE A 264 9.84 6.06 9.92
N ARG A 265 11.07 5.76 10.35
CA ARG A 265 11.33 4.82 11.45
C ARG A 265 12.43 5.34 12.37
N ALA A 266 12.32 5.00 13.64
CA ALA A 266 13.41 5.08 14.59
C ALA A 266 14.10 3.71 14.67
N GLU A 267 15.42 3.70 14.79
CA GLU A 267 16.20 2.47 15.01
C GLU A 267 16.05 1.92 16.44
N SER A 268 15.38 2.65 17.33
CA SER A 268 15.00 2.22 18.68
C SER A 268 13.52 2.42 18.92
N ARG A 269 12.87 1.49 19.63
CA ARG A 269 11.46 1.61 20.07
C ARG A 269 11.24 2.77 21.05
N LEU A 270 12.29 3.18 21.74
CA LEU A 270 12.27 4.23 22.76
C LEU A 270 13.64 4.92 22.88
N ALA A 271 13.64 6.13 23.43
CA ALA A 271 14.83 6.93 23.64
C ALA A 271 15.11 7.15 25.13
N ALA A 272 16.38 7.15 25.52
CA ALA A 272 16.81 7.78 26.76
C ALA A 272 17.00 9.29 26.53
N GLU A 273 16.58 10.09 27.51
CA GLU A 273 16.77 11.53 27.52
C GLU A 273 18.26 11.88 27.35
N GLY A 274 18.57 12.75 26.39
CA GLY A 274 19.95 13.19 26.14
C GLY A 274 20.82 12.20 25.35
N VAL A 275 20.27 11.07 24.90
CA VAL A 275 20.97 10.09 24.06
C VAL A 275 20.53 10.24 22.60
N ALA A 276 21.49 10.25 21.68
CA ALA A 276 21.20 10.28 20.26
C ALA A 276 20.51 8.97 19.81
N VAL A 277 19.40 9.13 19.09
CA VAL A 277 18.67 8.04 18.43
C VAL A 277 18.76 8.25 16.94
N GLU A 278 19.10 7.20 16.21
CA GLU A 278 19.13 7.19 14.75
C GLU A 278 17.72 7.00 14.19
N PHE A 279 17.43 7.73 13.12
CA PHE A 279 16.18 7.67 12.37
C PHE A 279 16.47 7.44 10.90
N SER A 280 15.57 6.73 10.23
CA SER A 280 15.58 6.51 8.78
C SER A 280 14.28 6.99 8.15
N VAL A 281 14.40 7.79 7.09
CA VAL A 281 13.30 8.29 6.27
C VAL A 281 13.45 7.76 4.86
N GLY A 282 12.41 7.10 4.35
CA GLY A 282 12.31 6.66 2.96
C GLY A 282 11.53 7.67 2.14
N ILE A 283 12.18 8.26 1.14
CA ILE A 283 11.57 9.19 0.18
C ILE A 283 11.49 8.48 -1.16
N GLN A 284 10.30 8.39 -1.75
CA GLN A 284 10.05 7.80 -3.05
C GLN A 284 9.82 8.91 -4.08
N ASN A 285 10.43 8.77 -5.25
CA ASN A 285 10.11 9.57 -6.42
C ASN A 285 9.22 8.76 -7.36
N PHE A 286 7.96 9.15 -7.50
CA PHE A 286 7.01 8.55 -8.45
C PHE A 286 7.02 9.24 -9.82
N GLY A 287 7.80 10.32 -9.97
CA GLY A 287 7.93 11.06 -11.21
C GLY A 287 8.87 10.41 -12.23
N ALA A 288 8.81 10.91 -13.47
CA ALA A 288 9.60 10.40 -14.59
C ALA A 288 11.03 10.97 -14.67
N ALA A 289 11.36 11.99 -13.86
CA ALA A 289 12.65 12.64 -13.83
C ALA A 289 13.30 12.56 -12.44
N ASP A 290 14.63 12.61 -12.41
CA ASP A 290 15.38 12.73 -11.16
C ASP A 290 15.08 14.08 -10.49
N LYS A 291 14.81 14.03 -9.18
CA LYS A 291 14.45 15.22 -8.41
C LYS A 291 15.44 15.49 -7.29
N LYS A 292 15.34 16.69 -6.72
CA LYS A 292 15.99 17.10 -5.49
C LYS A 292 14.93 17.65 -4.55
N THR A 293 15.17 17.57 -3.26
CA THR A 293 14.28 18.13 -2.24
C THR A 293 15.10 18.53 -1.01
N PHE A 294 14.44 19.16 -0.05
CA PHE A 294 14.97 19.39 1.28
C PHE A 294 14.12 18.64 2.30
N LEU A 295 14.76 17.83 3.13
CA LEU A 295 14.12 17.11 4.22
C LEU A 295 14.12 18.00 5.47
N HIS A 296 12.94 18.37 5.94
CA HIS A 296 12.70 19.07 7.19
C HIS A 296 12.34 18.07 8.29
N VAL A 297 13.04 18.15 9.43
CA VAL A 297 12.75 17.34 10.61
C VAL A 297 12.25 18.24 11.72
N LYS A 298 11.12 17.89 12.34
CA LYS A 298 10.52 18.68 13.43
C LYS A 298 10.28 17.82 14.67
N ILE A 299 10.55 18.37 15.85
CA ILE A 299 10.26 17.79 17.17
C ILE A 299 9.14 18.62 17.81
N ASP A 300 8.00 17.99 18.07
CA ASP A 300 6.78 18.63 18.57
C ASP A 300 6.39 19.90 17.79
N GLY A 301 6.63 19.90 16.49
CA GLY A 301 6.34 21.02 15.58
C GLY A 301 7.45 22.08 15.48
N GLN A 302 8.52 22.00 16.28
CA GLN A 302 9.70 22.88 16.16
C GLN A 302 10.74 22.24 15.26
N GLU A 303 11.31 23.00 14.32
CA GLU A 303 12.30 22.50 13.38
C GLU A 303 13.66 22.22 14.05
N ASP A 304 14.24 21.06 13.73
CA ASP A 304 15.59 20.68 14.10
C ASP A 304 16.53 20.86 12.90
N PHE A 305 17.25 21.98 12.87
CA PHE A 305 18.17 22.31 11.78
C PHE A 305 19.37 21.36 11.66
N GLY A 306 19.67 20.56 12.68
CA GLY A 306 20.76 19.58 12.64
C GLY A 306 20.37 18.30 11.92
N ALA A 307 19.10 17.89 12.04
CA ALA A 307 18.54 16.74 11.35
C ALA A 307 17.92 17.07 9.98
N SER A 308 17.49 18.31 9.78
CA SER A 308 17.05 18.82 8.47
C SER A 308 18.24 18.88 7.49
N GLN A 309 18.08 18.34 6.28
CA GLN A 309 19.19 18.21 5.31
C GLN A 309 18.73 18.20 3.84
N PRO A 310 19.58 18.65 2.90
CA PRO A 310 19.29 18.53 1.47
C PRO A 310 19.33 17.07 1.00
N VAL A 311 18.49 16.78 0.01
CA VAL A 311 18.44 15.50 -0.69
C VAL A 311 18.77 15.75 -2.16
N ASP A 312 20.06 15.62 -2.50
CA ASP A 312 20.60 16.03 -3.80
C ASP A 312 20.27 15.10 -4.97
N SER A 313 19.78 13.89 -4.69
CA SER A 313 19.43 12.92 -5.71
C SER A 313 18.30 12.02 -5.24
N LEU A 314 17.17 12.12 -5.96
CA LEU A 314 16.04 11.21 -5.90
C LEU A 314 15.84 10.63 -7.31
N PRO A 315 16.46 9.49 -7.62
CA PRO A 315 16.33 8.88 -8.94
C PRO A 315 14.87 8.56 -9.28
N SER A 316 14.47 8.79 -10.53
CA SER A 316 13.11 8.49 -11.00
C SER A 316 12.69 7.05 -10.70
N GLY A 317 11.48 6.89 -10.16
CA GLY A 317 10.90 5.59 -9.83
C GLY A 317 11.55 4.86 -8.64
N GLN A 318 12.54 5.44 -7.97
CA GLN A 318 13.28 4.79 -6.89
C GLN A 318 13.03 5.41 -5.51
N ARG A 319 13.24 4.58 -4.49
CA ARG A 319 13.26 4.97 -3.08
C ARG A 319 14.68 5.34 -2.67
N THR A 320 14.86 6.50 -2.07
CA THR A 320 16.08 6.93 -1.40
C THR A 320 15.87 6.92 0.11
N GLU A 321 16.78 6.28 0.84
CA GLU A 321 16.80 6.31 2.31
C GLU A 321 17.75 7.42 2.80
N LYS A 322 17.28 8.23 3.75
CA LYS A 322 18.08 9.23 4.46
C LYS A 322 18.09 8.93 5.95
N ARG A 323 19.25 9.09 6.57
CA ARG A 323 19.44 8.89 8.01
C ARG A 323 19.87 10.17 8.69
N PHE A 324 19.43 10.34 9.92
CA PHE A 324 19.82 11.43 10.81
C PHE A 324 19.65 11.00 12.25
N SER A 325 20.30 11.74 13.15
CA SER A 325 20.29 11.48 14.58
C SER A 325 19.56 12.60 15.31
N LEU A 326 18.70 12.27 16.28
CA LEU A 326 18.06 13.25 17.17
C LEU A 326 18.41 12.96 18.62
N ILE A 327 18.65 14.02 19.39
CA ILE A 327 18.74 13.96 20.85
C ILE A 327 17.43 14.48 21.42
N LEU A 328 16.66 13.59 22.03
CA LEU A 328 15.34 13.94 22.57
C LEU A 328 15.45 14.34 24.03
N THR A 329 14.68 15.36 24.40
CA THR A 329 14.56 15.83 25.77
C THR A 329 13.11 15.82 26.22
N ARG A 330 12.91 15.52 27.49
CA ARG A 330 11.59 15.47 28.09
C ARG A 330 11.14 16.85 28.54
N LYS A 331 9.91 17.24 28.19
CA LYS A 331 9.31 18.52 28.58
C LYS A 331 8.56 18.38 29.89
N ASN A 332 7.88 17.26 30.09
CA ASN A 332 7.13 16.98 31.31
C ASN A 332 7.92 16.06 32.24
N LYS A 333 8.27 16.59 33.42
CA LYS A 333 8.99 15.85 34.47
C LYS A 333 8.10 15.72 35.70
N PRO A 334 7.25 14.69 35.79
CA PRO A 334 6.27 14.57 36.87
C PRO A 334 6.96 14.47 38.24
N ALA A 335 6.43 15.23 39.21
CA ALA A 335 6.94 15.20 40.58
C ALA A 335 6.78 13.79 41.17
N GLY A 336 7.86 13.27 41.78
CA GLY A 336 7.85 11.93 42.39
C GLY A 336 8.23 10.77 41.46
N ALA A 337 8.41 10.99 40.14
CA ALA A 337 8.84 9.94 39.22
C ALA A 337 10.32 9.52 39.39
N ALA A 338 11.12 10.31 40.08
CA ALA A 338 12.51 9.97 40.37
C ALA A 338 12.61 8.74 41.30
N LEU A 339 13.35 7.73 40.84
CA LEU A 339 13.65 6.51 41.60
C LEU A 339 14.57 6.80 42.77
N LYS A 340 14.31 6.14 43.90
CA LYS A 340 15.13 6.15 45.11
C LYS A 340 15.54 4.72 45.43
N SER A 341 16.73 4.55 46.02
CA SER A 341 17.22 3.23 46.45
C SER A 341 16.34 2.59 47.52
N SER A 342 15.58 3.38 48.30
CA SER A 342 14.64 2.92 49.32
C SER A 342 13.27 2.49 48.77
N ASP A 343 12.98 2.73 47.48
CA ASP A 343 11.69 2.39 46.90
C ASP A 343 11.52 0.87 46.78
N LYS A 344 10.33 0.37 47.15
CA LYS A 344 9.95 -1.03 46.95
C LYS A 344 9.68 -1.32 45.46
N SER A 345 9.71 -2.59 45.07
CA SER A 345 9.48 -3.05 43.70
C SER A 345 8.25 -2.43 43.03
N ASP A 346 7.08 -2.49 43.67
CA ASP A 346 5.82 -1.97 43.12
C ASP A 346 5.84 -0.44 42.97
N GLU A 347 6.54 0.26 43.88
CA GLU A 347 6.71 1.71 43.83
C GLU A 347 7.66 2.12 42.70
N ARG A 348 8.74 1.36 42.47
CA ARG A 348 9.65 1.57 41.33
C ARG A 348 8.92 1.34 40.01
N ASP A 349 8.15 0.27 39.90
CA ASP A 349 7.32 -0.04 38.73
C ASP A 349 6.29 1.09 38.47
N ARG A 350 5.69 1.68 39.51
CA ARG A 350 4.82 2.86 39.37
C ARG A 350 5.58 4.08 38.83
N LYS A 351 6.74 4.39 39.40
CA LYS A 351 7.56 5.54 38.99
C LYS A 351 8.08 5.42 37.57
N LEU A 352 8.51 4.23 37.16
CA LEU A 352 8.97 3.94 35.79
C LEU A 352 7.88 4.17 34.75
N ARG A 353 6.61 3.94 35.10
CA ARG A 353 5.46 4.24 34.23
C ARG A 353 5.19 5.73 34.12
N MET A 354 5.30 6.45 35.23
CA MET A 354 5.18 7.92 35.25
C MET A 354 6.32 8.61 34.50
N ASP A 355 7.47 7.96 34.34
CA ASP A 355 8.64 8.52 33.68
C ASP A 355 8.52 8.61 32.14
N ARG A 356 7.48 7.97 31.58
CA ARG A 356 7.20 7.89 30.14
C ARG A 356 6.68 9.22 29.61
N GLU A 357 7.32 9.75 28.58
CA GLU A 357 6.80 10.85 27.77
C GLU A 357 6.82 10.44 26.29
N PHE A 358 5.84 10.90 25.53
CA PHE A 358 5.77 10.63 24.09
C PHE A 358 6.08 11.89 23.32
N VAL A 359 7.15 11.86 22.55
CA VAL A 359 7.61 12.98 21.71
C VAL A 359 7.19 12.73 20.28
N ARG A 360 6.60 13.74 19.64
CA ARG A 360 6.18 13.67 18.25
C ARG A 360 7.31 14.16 17.35
N ILE A 361 7.63 13.39 16.33
CA ILE A 361 8.67 13.69 15.37
C ILE A 361 8.03 13.68 13.99
N ARG A 362 8.28 14.71 13.18
CA ARG A 362 7.77 14.81 11.81
C ARG A 362 8.92 14.90 10.83
N ALA A 363 8.87 14.10 9.78
CA ALA A 363 9.69 14.25 8.58
C ALA A 363 8.81 14.83 7.48
N GLU A 364 9.22 15.94 6.86
CA GLU A 364 8.49 16.67 5.83
C GLU A 364 9.45 17.03 4.70
N ILE A 365 9.04 16.89 3.44
CA ILE A 365 9.85 17.25 2.28
C ILE A 365 9.31 18.50 1.60
N THR A 366 10.22 19.30 1.05
CA THR A 366 9.86 20.48 0.25
C THR A 366 9.70 20.10 -1.20
N GLU A 367 8.57 20.46 -1.79
CA GLU A 367 8.33 20.27 -3.20
C GLU A 367 8.15 21.62 -3.87
N ASP A 368 9.04 21.94 -4.83
CA ASP A 368 8.98 23.17 -5.60
C ASP A 368 7.81 23.16 -6.60
N GLU A 369 7.32 21.96 -6.94
CA GLU A 369 6.21 21.77 -7.85
C GLU A 369 4.87 22.02 -7.18
N LYS A 370 3.98 22.71 -7.90
CA LYS A 370 2.60 22.95 -7.47
C LYS A 370 1.67 21.81 -7.86
N THR A 371 2.21 20.60 -8.04
CA THR A 371 1.49 19.39 -8.47
C THR A 371 1.65 18.25 -7.46
N GLY A 372 0.84 17.19 -7.57
CA GLY A 372 0.95 16.01 -6.71
C GLY A 372 0.14 16.11 -5.41
N ILE A 373 0.43 15.21 -4.47
CA ILE A 373 -0.33 15.02 -3.22
C ILE A 373 0.44 15.63 -2.03
N LEU A 374 -0.12 16.67 -1.39
CA LEU A 374 0.57 17.34 -0.26
C LEU A 374 0.71 16.44 0.96
N SER A 375 -0.32 15.66 1.29
CA SER A 375 -0.34 14.82 2.49
C SER A 375 0.78 13.77 2.51
N ASP A 376 1.27 13.39 1.33
CA ASP A 376 2.30 12.37 1.16
C ASP A 376 3.71 12.93 1.40
N ASN A 377 3.84 14.26 1.44
CA ASN A 377 5.10 14.95 1.67
C ASN A 377 5.49 14.96 3.15
N ALA A 378 4.67 14.43 4.06
CA ALA A 378 5.01 14.36 5.47
C ALA A 378 4.61 13.03 6.10
N ARG A 379 5.42 12.58 7.07
CA ARG A 379 5.07 11.52 8.01
C ARG A 379 5.43 11.90 9.43
N GLU A 380 4.61 11.46 10.37
CA GLU A 380 4.84 11.58 11.81
C GLU A 380 5.17 10.23 12.42
N LEU A 381 5.98 10.28 13.46
CA LEU A 381 6.31 9.19 14.35
C LEU A 381 6.10 9.72 15.77
N VAL A 382 5.60 8.86 16.66
CA VAL A 382 5.65 9.14 18.09
C VAL A 382 6.63 8.18 18.76
N LEU A 383 7.61 8.73 19.47
CA LEU A 383 8.63 7.96 20.17
C LEU A 383 8.50 8.10 21.69
N GLU A 384 8.58 6.99 22.40
CA GLU A 384 8.61 6.98 23.86
C GLU A 384 9.98 7.43 24.36
N VAL A 385 10.04 8.46 25.19
CA VAL A 385 11.25 9.01 25.78
C VAL A 385 11.17 8.84 27.30
N ARG A 386 12.24 8.30 27.89
CA ARG A 386 12.38 8.10 29.34
C ARG A 386 13.62 8.80 29.87
N SER A 387 13.68 9.06 31.17
CA SER A 387 14.92 9.54 31.83
C SER A 387 16.08 8.58 31.57
N ARG A 388 15.81 7.29 31.77
CA ARG A 388 16.66 6.14 31.52
C ARG A 388 15.78 4.97 31.11
N VAL A 389 16.29 4.12 30.24
CA VAL A 389 15.61 2.92 29.77
C VAL A 389 15.70 1.84 30.85
N PRO A 390 14.59 1.36 31.42
CA PRO A 390 14.68 0.33 32.44
C PRO A 390 14.99 -1.04 31.82
N VAL A 391 15.92 -1.76 32.41
CA VAL A 391 16.31 -3.12 32.01
C VAL A 391 16.07 -4.04 33.20
N LEU A 392 15.24 -5.07 33.02
CA LEU A 392 15.00 -6.05 34.08
C LEU A 392 16.11 -7.10 34.06
N VAL A 393 16.78 -7.31 35.20
CA VAL A 393 17.78 -8.35 35.39
C VAL A 393 17.28 -9.34 36.43
N VAL A 394 17.31 -10.62 36.07
CA VAL A 394 17.05 -11.74 36.98
C VAL A 394 18.23 -12.68 36.92
N ASP A 395 18.80 -12.95 38.09
CA ASP A 395 20.03 -13.71 38.23
C ASP A 395 19.79 -14.98 39.04
N GLY A 396 20.23 -16.13 38.51
CA GLY A 396 20.11 -17.43 39.18
C GLY A 396 20.98 -17.57 40.43
N ALA A 397 21.96 -16.68 40.64
CA ALA A 397 22.69 -16.52 41.89
C ALA A 397 22.01 -15.53 42.86
N GLY A 398 20.94 -14.86 42.44
CA GLY A 398 20.22 -13.89 43.28
C GLY A 398 21.09 -12.69 43.65
N ALA A 399 21.15 -12.35 44.94
CA ALA A 399 21.95 -11.23 45.42
C ALA A 399 23.46 -11.42 45.20
N ASP A 400 23.94 -12.67 45.19
CA ASP A 400 25.37 -12.98 45.02
C ASP A 400 25.87 -12.63 43.61
N GLY A 401 24.99 -12.60 42.61
CA GLY A 401 25.33 -12.21 41.23
C GLY A 401 25.78 -10.74 41.10
N ARG A 402 25.47 -9.90 42.10
CA ARG A 402 25.88 -8.49 42.14
C ARG A 402 27.23 -8.26 42.80
N LEU A 403 27.81 -9.30 43.41
CA LEU A 403 29.15 -9.21 43.96
C LEU A 403 30.19 -9.11 42.83
N PRO A 404 31.38 -8.52 43.06
CA PRO A 404 32.43 -8.43 42.04
C PRO A 404 32.72 -9.78 41.37
N GLY A 405 32.62 -9.81 40.05
CA GLY A 405 32.80 -11.03 39.23
C GLY A 405 31.51 -11.83 38.95
N GLY A 406 30.39 -11.49 39.59
CA GLY A 406 29.09 -12.12 39.32
C GLY A 406 28.44 -11.67 38.01
N ASP A 407 27.46 -12.42 37.52
CA ASP A 407 26.78 -12.16 36.25
C ASP A 407 26.13 -10.77 36.19
N SER A 408 25.27 -10.47 37.16
CA SER A 408 24.61 -9.17 37.29
C SER A 408 25.59 -8.00 37.38
N PHE A 409 26.70 -8.17 38.12
CA PHE A 409 27.72 -7.13 38.28
C PHE A 409 28.28 -6.67 36.92
N HIS A 410 28.60 -7.60 36.02
CA HIS A 410 29.18 -7.28 34.72
C HIS A 410 28.18 -6.66 33.76
N VAL A 411 26.93 -7.16 33.73
CA VAL A 411 25.86 -6.57 32.92
C VAL A 411 25.53 -5.15 33.40
N GLU A 412 25.38 -4.97 34.72
CA GLU A 412 25.09 -3.65 35.30
C GLU A 412 26.23 -2.66 35.04
N PHE A 413 27.49 -3.08 35.20
CA PHE A 413 28.64 -2.23 34.90
C PHE A 413 28.65 -1.76 33.43
N ALA A 414 28.37 -2.68 32.49
CA ALA A 414 28.30 -2.36 31.06
C ALA A 414 27.16 -1.39 30.74
N LEU A 415 25.96 -1.61 31.27
CA LEU A 415 24.80 -0.75 31.05
C LEU A 415 24.95 0.62 31.73
N ALA A 416 25.55 0.67 32.92
CA ALA A 416 25.78 1.90 33.67
C ALA A 416 26.79 2.82 32.97
N ALA A 417 27.75 2.27 32.22
CA ALA A 417 28.73 3.06 31.46
C ALA A 417 28.07 3.99 30.43
N ALA A 418 26.91 3.60 29.88
CA ALA A 418 26.15 4.41 28.93
C ALA A 418 25.36 5.56 29.57
N ARG A 419 25.10 5.50 30.90
CA ARG A 419 24.21 6.40 31.66
C ARG A 419 22.77 6.52 31.12
N ALA A 420 22.42 5.70 30.13
CA ALA A 420 21.14 5.68 29.42
C ALA A 420 20.15 4.66 29.98
N TYR A 421 20.64 3.70 30.78
CA TYR A 421 19.88 2.56 31.27
C TYR A 421 19.73 2.61 32.79
N GLU A 422 18.60 2.11 33.29
CA GLU A 422 18.33 1.90 34.71
C GLU A 422 18.11 0.40 34.94
N VAL A 423 18.92 -0.25 35.76
CA VAL A 423 18.85 -1.70 35.97
C VAL A 423 17.96 -2.03 37.16
N GLU A 424 16.92 -2.82 36.92
CA GLU A 424 16.01 -3.31 37.96
C GLU A 424 16.26 -4.79 38.23
N HIS A 425 16.60 -5.11 39.48
CA HIS A 425 16.84 -6.49 39.90
C HIS A 425 15.57 -7.13 40.46
N ARG A 426 15.26 -8.35 40.02
CA ARG A 426 14.17 -9.19 40.55
C ARG A 426 14.63 -10.63 40.75
N SER A 427 13.98 -11.37 41.65
CA SER A 427 14.13 -12.82 41.72
C SER A 427 13.22 -13.53 40.71
N ILE A 428 13.44 -14.82 40.48
CA ILE A 428 12.58 -15.64 39.62
C ILE A 428 11.14 -15.66 40.13
N ASP A 429 10.95 -15.71 41.46
CA ASP A 429 9.64 -15.76 42.09
C ASP A 429 8.89 -14.42 41.95
N ASP A 430 9.62 -13.29 41.90
CA ASP A 430 9.02 -11.97 41.72
C ASP A 430 8.46 -11.75 40.31
N LEU A 431 8.92 -12.51 39.30
CA LEU A 431 8.45 -12.39 37.91
C LEU A 431 6.95 -12.68 37.77
N GLU A 432 6.38 -13.50 38.66
CA GLU A 432 4.95 -13.79 38.64
C GLU A 432 4.12 -12.52 38.87
N LYS A 433 4.60 -11.63 39.76
CA LYS A 433 3.93 -10.38 40.12
C LYS A 433 4.39 -9.18 39.29
N ALA A 434 5.65 -9.15 38.85
CA ALA A 434 6.25 -8.01 38.16
C ALA A 434 5.55 -7.70 36.82
N ASP A 435 5.27 -6.44 36.52
CA ASP A 435 4.76 -6.08 35.20
C ASP A 435 5.91 -6.01 34.18
N LEU A 436 5.94 -6.97 33.26
CA LEU A 436 7.01 -7.08 32.28
C LEU A 436 6.91 -6.00 31.19
N GLU A 437 5.74 -5.42 30.95
CA GLU A 437 5.54 -4.42 29.88
C GLU A 437 6.27 -3.10 30.14
N ILE A 438 6.66 -2.85 31.40
CA ILE A 438 7.47 -1.70 31.79
C ILE A 438 8.85 -1.76 31.13
N TYR A 439 9.37 -2.96 30.93
CA TYR A 439 10.74 -3.23 30.54
C TYR A 439 10.81 -3.53 29.04
N PRO A 440 11.59 -2.79 28.25
CA PRO A 440 11.79 -3.11 26.84
C PRO A 440 12.60 -4.39 26.65
N SER A 441 13.45 -4.72 27.62
CA SER A 441 14.33 -5.88 27.60
C SER A 441 14.50 -6.52 28.97
N ILE A 442 14.61 -7.85 28.99
CA ILE A 442 14.81 -8.67 30.18
C ILE A 442 16.06 -9.53 30.01
N TYR A 443 16.93 -9.52 31.00
CA TYR A 443 18.16 -10.31 31.08
C TYR A 443 17.97 -11.41 32.11
N LEU A 444 18.02 -12.66 31.65
CA LEU A 444 17.94 -13.86 32.47
C LEU A 444 19.33 -14.49 32.54
N LEU A 445 19.99 -14.32 33.69
CA LEU A 445 21.40 -14.64 33.87
C LEU A 445 21.55 -15.92 34.68
N ASN A 446 22.22 -16.93 34.09
CA ASN A 446 22.59 -18.20 34.70
C ASN A 446 21.42 -18.85 35.50
N ILE A 447 20.23 -18.81 34.90
CA ILE A 447 19.01 -19.35 35.51
C ILE A 447 19.03 -20.88 35.42
N PRO A 448 18.74 -21.62 36.52
CA PRO A 448 18.71 -23.07 36.49
C PRO A 448 17.50 -23.62 35.73
N GLU A 449 16.31 -23.19 36.14
CA GLU A 449 15.02 -23.52 35.53
C GLU A 449 13.96 -22.54 36.05
N ILE A 450 12.86 -22.37 35.31
CA ILE A 450 11.66 -21.67 35.76
C ILE A 450 10.55 -22.71 35.91
N LYS A 451 10.07 -22.92 37.14
CA LYS A 451 9.07 -23.96 37.44
C LYS A 451 7.63 -23.53 37.14
N SER A 452 7.35 -22.23 37.19
CA SER A 452 6.00 -21.70 37.01
C SER A 452 5.68 -21.55 35.52
N GLU A 453 4.72 -22.34 35.02
CA GLU A 453 4.21 -22.21 33.64
C GLU A 453 3.61 -20.83 33.38
N ARG A 454 3.03 -20.19 34.41
CA ARG A 454 2.50 -18.83 34.31
C ARG A 454 3.60 -17.82 33.96
N VAL A 455 4.77 -17.94 34.60
CA VAL A 455 5.93 -17.07 34.31
C VAL A 455 6.45 -17.31 32.89
N ILE A 456 6.55 -18.58 32.45
CA ILE A 456 6.95 -18.92 31.08
C ILE A 456 6.00 -18.30 30.06
N ASN A 457 4.68 -18.44 30.25
CA ASN A 457 3.67 -17.84 29.38
C ASN A 457 3.77 -16.30 29.37
N LYS A 458 4.04 -15.68 30.52
CA LYS A 458 4.23 -14.23 30.64
C LYS A 458 5.45 -13.75 29.86
N LEU A 459 6.59 -14.45 29.96
CA LEU A 459 7.80 -14.16 29.18
C LEU A 459 7.56 -14.36 27.68
N ARG A 460 6.86 -15.43 27.28
CA ARG A 460 6.49 -15.67 25.89
C ARG A 460 5.60 -14.55 25.34
N THR A 461 4.55 -14.18 26.07
CA THR A 461 3.64 -13.09 25.69
C THR A 461 4.39 -11.76 25.60
N PHE A 462 5.29 -11.49 26.54
CA PHE A 462 6.15 -10.32 26.53
C PHE A 462 6.98 -10.20 25.25
N VAL A 463 7.64 -11.29 24.83
CA VAL A 463 8.43 -11.30 23.59
C VAL A 463 7.52 -11.23 22.36
N GLU A 464 6.41 -11.98 22.32
CA GLU A 464 5.45 -11.93 21.20
C GLU A 464 4.91 -10.49 20.97
N ARG A 465 4.77 -9.70 22.04
CA ARG A 465 4.39 -8.27 22.04
C ARG A 465 5.53 -7.28 21.74
N GLY A 466 6.72 -7.75 21.37
CA GLY A 466 7.84 -6.89 20.99
C GLY A 466 8.87 -6.61 22.09
N GLY A 467 8.84 -7.38 23.18
CA GLY A 467 9.89 -7.36 24.21
C GLY A 467 11.17 -8.07 23.76
N GLY A 468 12.31 -7.59 24.24
CA GLY A 468 13.61 -8.25 24.06
C GLY A 468 13.94 -9.17 25.24
N LEU A 469 14.31 -10.42 24.99
CA LEU A 469 14.71 -11.36 26.03
C LEU A 469 16.10 -11.89 25.75
N VAL A 470 16.98 -11.91 26.75
CA VAL A 470 18.30 -12.52 26.63
C VAL A 470 18.56 -13.53 27.72
N TRP A 471 19.13 -14.66 27.32
CA TRP A 471 19.56 -15.73 28.19
C TRP A 471 21.08 -15.80 28.22
N PHE A 472 21.68 -15.69 29.41
CA PHE A 472 23.06 -16.08 29.63
C PHE A 472 23.07 -17.43 30.34
N LEU A 473 23.80 -18.39 29.80
CA LEU A 473 23.91 -19.72 30.39
C LEU A 473 25.14 -19.84 31.29
N GLY A 474 25.09 -20.70 32.29
CA GLY A 474 26.24 -20.98 33.14
C GLY A 474 26.13 -22.32 33.85
N ASP A 475 26.89 -22.50 34.92
CA ASP A 475 26.97 -23.73 35.70
C ASP A 475 25.65 -24.18 36.34
N ARG A 476 24.70 -23.26 36.51
CA ARG A 476 23.38 -23.57 37.07
C ARG A 476 22.39 -24.01 36.00
N SER A 477 22.61 -23.63 34.75
CA SER A 477 21.68 -23.85 33.63
C SER A 477 21.48 -25.34 33.31
N LYS A 478 20.22 -25.80 33.27
CA LYS A 478 19.87 -27.19 32.95
C LYS A 478 19.46 -27.35 31.49
N PRO A 479 20.22 -28.05 30.63
CA PRO A 479 19.91 -28.17 29.19
C PRO A 479 18.50 -28.68 28.88
N VAL A 480 17.99 -29.62 29.69
CA VAL A 480 16.63 -30.16 29.53
C VAL A 480 15.56 -29.06 29.61
N PHE A 481 15.73 -28.09 30.50
CA PHE A 481 14.79 -26.97 30.62
C PHE A 481 14.82 -26.07 29.37
N PHE A 482 16.01 -25.66 28.93
CA PHE A 482 16.16 -24.80 27.75
C PHE A 482 15.72 -25.48 26.45
N ASN A 483 15.97 -26.78 26.30
CA ASN A 483 15.47 -27.55 25.16
C ASN A 483 13.94 -27.62 25.16
N ASN A 484 13.29 -27.75 26.33
CA ASN A 484 11.82 -27.64 26.42
C ASN A 484 11.32 -26.24 26.03
N LEU A 485 12.02 -25.15 26.38
CA LEU A 485 11.66 -23.79 25.94
C LEU A 485 11.76 -23.63 24.41
N PHE A 486 12.66 -24.37 23.76
CA PHE A 486 12.70 -24.41 22.31
C PHE A 486 11.52 -25.22 21.73
N GLU A 487 11.38 -26.48 22.16
CA GLU A 487 10.48 -27.46 21.57
C GLU A 487 8.99 -27.18 21.87
N LYS A 488 8.68 -26.72 23.09
CA LYS A 488 7.29 -26.56 23.58
C LYS A 488 6.82 -25.11 23.56
N GLU A 489 7.74 -24.16 23.74
CA GLU A 489 7.43 -22.73 23.92
C GLU A 489 7.75 -21.89 22.68
N LYS A 490 7.60 -22.49 21.49
CA LYS A 490 7.81 -21.85 20.18
C LYS A 490 9.19 -21.19 20.01
N GLY A 491 10.24 -21.70 20.66
CA GLY A 491 11.56 -21.09 20.56
C GLY A 491 11.78 -19.92 21.51
N LEU A 492 11.16 -19.89 22.69
CA LEU A 492 11.43 -18.89 23.74
C LEU A 492 12.92 -18.89 24.17
N PHE A 493 13.58 -20.03 24.00
CA PHE A 493 15.03 -20.14 23.88
C PHE A 493 15.38 -20.46 22.41
N PRO A 494 16.41 -19.84 21.80
CA PRO A 494 16.57 -19.79 20.34
C PRO A 494 17.12 -21.06 19.66
N LEU A 495 17.68 -22.02 20.41
CA LEU A 495 18.31 -23.23 19.85
C LEU A 495 18.17 -24.46 20.76
N LEU A 496 18.64 -25.61 20.28
CA LEU A 496 18.76 -26.84 21.08
C LEU A 496 20.19 -27.03 21.59
N LEU A 497 20.34 -27.31 22.87
CA LEU A 497 21.61 -27.56 23.57
C LEU A 497 21.97 -29.05 23.63
N ALA A 498 23.28 -29.32 23.71
CA ALA A 498 23.83 -30.58 24.16
C ALA A 498 23.50 -30.83 25.65
N ASP A 499 23.64 -32.08 26.10
CA ASP A 499 23.15 -32.52 27.42
C ASP A 499 23.99 -31.99 28.60
N LYS A 500 25.20 -31.50 28.35
CA LYS A 500 26.09 -30.87 29.35
C LYS A 500 26.98 -29.80 28.69
N PRO A 501 27.49 -28.81 29.45
CA PRO A 501 28.50 -27.89 28.92
C PRO A 501 29.81 -28.62 28.61
N THR A 502 30.69 -27.97 27.85
CA THR A 502 32.04 -28.48 27.60
C THR A 502 32.83 -28.63 28.89
N ASP A 503 33.90 -29.42 28.87
CA ASP A 503 34.88 -29.37 29.94
C ASP A 503 35.68 -28.06 29.84
N ALA A 504 36.22 -27.58 30.97
CA ALA A 504 37.08 -26.40 30.95
C ALA A 504 38.38 -26.70 30.20
N LEU A 505 38.91 -25.72 29.48
CA LEU A 505 40.18 -25.85 28.77
C LEU A 505 41.32 -26.21 29.76
N PRO A 506 42.09 -27.28 29.48
CA PRO A 506 43.30 -27.59 30.24
C PRO A 506 44.30 -26.43 30.22
N GLU A 507 44.99 -26.18 31.34
CA GLU A 507 45.90 -25.01 31.47
C GLU A 507 47.02 -24.99 30.41
N ALA A 508 47.53 -26.16 30.01
CA ALA A 508 48.51 -26.26 28.92
C ALA A 508 47.95 -25.75 27.58
N ILE A 509 46.69 -26.07 27.27
CA ILE A 509 45.99 -25.60 26.08
C ILE A 509 45.71 -24.09 26.19
N ARG A 510 45.26 -23.63 27.35
CA ARG A 510 45.00 -22.21 27.62
C ARG A 510 46.26 -21.36 27.41
N SER A 511 47.38 -21.80 27.98
CA SER A 511 48.69 -21.15 27.82
C SER A 511 49.15 -21.13 26.36
N GLU A 512 49.00 -22.24 25.63
CA GLU A 512 49.28 -22.29 24.18
C GLU A 512 48.42 -21.28 23.42
N MET A 513 47.11 -21.23 23.71
CA MET A 513 46.15 -20.36 23.04
C MET A 513 46.40 -18.87 23.29
N LYS A 514 46.84 -18.49 24.50
CA LYS A 514 47.18 -17.09 24.82
C LYS A 514 48.49 -16.64 24.18
N GLN A 515 49.51 -17.51 24.17
CA GLN A 515 50.89 -17.10 23.87
C GLN A 515 51.28 -17.33 22.41
N ARG A 516 50.76 -18.38 21.77
CA ARG A 516 51.24 -18.85 20.45
C ARG A 516 50.20 -18.80 19.36
N ASP A 517 48.93 -18.88 19.72
CA ASP A 517 47.85 -19.00 18.75
C ASP A 517 47.29 -17.62 18.34
N GLU A 518 47.65 -17.20 17.13
CA GLU A 518 47.25 -15.90 16.56
C GLU A 518 45.80 -15.87 16.07
N GLN A 519 45.09 -17.01 16.05
CA GLN A 519 43.70 -17.09 15.61
C GLN A 519 42.76 -16.32 16.56
N PRO A 520 41.83 -15.50 16.05
CA PRO A 520 40.73 -14.96 16.84
C PRO A 520 39.87 -16.09 17.42
N LYS A 521 39.60 -16.06 18.72
CA LYS A 521 38.90 -17.16 19.40
C LYS A 521 37.38 -17.09 19.26
N ILE A 522 36.87 -15.87 19.10
CA ILE A 522 35.49 -15.60 18.70
C ILE A 522 35.50 -14.96 17.32
N MET A 523 34.51 -15.29 16.50
CA MET A 523 34.38 -14.89 15.11
C MET A 523 33.02 -14.25 14.85
N PHE A 524 33.00 -13.27 13.96
CA PHE A 524 31.82 -12.53 13.56
C PHE A 524 31.37 -12.96 12.16
N PRO A 525 30.40 -13.89 12.04
CA PRO A 525 29.96 -14.42 10.74
C PRO A 525 29.33 -13.36 9.84
N SER A 526 28.71 -12.34 10.44
CA SER A 526 28.05 -11.21 9.76
C SER A 526 28.58 -9.88 10.34
N PRO A 527 29.67 -9.31 9.80
CA PRO A 527 30.31 -8.10 10.33
C PRO A 527 29.41 -6.87 10.45
N ASP A 528 28.33 -6.82 9.65
CA ASP A 528 27.34 -5.74 9.63
C ASP A 528 26.19 -5.94 10.63
N HIS A 529 26.18 -7.04 11.39
CA HIS A 529 25.12 -7.33 12.35
C HIS A 529 25.10 -6.27 13.47
N PRO A 530 23.94 -5.70 13.85
CA PRO A 530 23.86 -4.56 14.78
C PRO A 530 24.56 -4.77 16.13
N VAL A 531 24.52 -6.00 16.67
CA VAL A 531 25.09 -6.36 17.98
C VAL A 531 26.62 -6.36 18.01
N ILE A 532 27.27 -6.51 16.85
CA ILE A 532 28.73 -6.67 16.75
C ILE A 532 29.37 -5.69 15.76
N PHE A 533 28.60 -4.77 15.17
CA PHE A 533 29.09 -3.82 14.19
C PHE A 533 30.26 -2.97 14.73
N GLY A 534 30.17 -2.51 15.99
CA GLY A 534 31.26 -1.77 16.64
C GLY A 534 32.52 -2.62 16.91
N LEU A 535 32.35 -3.95 17.00
CA LEU A 535 33.41 -4.90 17.33
C LEU A 535 34.06 -5.53 16.10
N SER A 536 33.33 -5.63 14.98
CA SER A 536 33.73 -6.39 13.80
C SER A 536 35.03 -5.87 13.17
N ARG A 537 35.26 -4.56 13.26
CA ARG A 537 36.51 -3.91 12.83
C ARG A 537 37.75 -4.38 13.58
N ASN A 538 37.58 -4.93 14.78
CA ASN A 538 38.65 -5.37 15.68
C ASN A 538 38.73 -6.90 15.81
N GLN A 539 38.24 -7.66 14.82
CA GLN A 539 38.24 -9.13 14.79
C GLN A 539 39.59 -9.75 15.21
N GLY A 540 40.72 -9.19 14.76
CA GLY A 540 42.06 -9.69 15.11
C GLY A 540 42.41 -9.59 16.61
N ALA A 541 41.85 -8.61 17.32
CA ALA A 541 42.08 -8.43 18.76
C ALA A 541 41.44 -9.57 19.58
N MET A 542 40.39 -10.19 19.05
CA MET A 542 39.66 -11.29 19.70
C MET A 542 40.50 -12.57 19.86
N ARG A 543 41.76 -12.60 19.40
CA ARG A 543 42.70 -13.69 19.69
C ARG A 543 43.05 -13.81 21.17
N PHE A 544 42.89 -12.73 21.94
CA PHE A 544 43.20 -12.68 23.37
C PHE A 544 42.00 -12.98 24.28
N LEU A 545 40.81 -13.18 23.70
CA LEU A 545 39.60 -13.47 24.45
C LEU A 545 39.39 -14.97 24.53
N LEU A 546 39.52 -15.57 25.72
CA LEU A 546 39.27 -16.99 25.90
C LEU A 546 37.88 -17.28 26.45
N ILE A 547 37.26 -18.30 25.84
CA ILE A 547 36.07 -18.97 26.32
C ILE A 547 36.51 -20.38 26.73
N ASP A 548 36.69 -20.58 28.03
CA ASP A 548 37.17 -21.83 28.60
C ASP A 548 36.05 -22.89 28.65
N ARG A 549 34.80 -22.45 28.82
CA ARG A 549 33.62 -23.30 28.88
C ARG A 549 32.39 -22.62 28.28
N TYR A 550 31.57 -23.42 27.60
CA TYR A 550 30.28 -22.99 27.05
C TYR A 550 29.33 -24.19 26.89
N PHE A 551 28.06 -23.92 26.61
CA PHE A 551 27.13 -24.96 26.19
C PHE A 551 27.17 -25.13 24.67
N GLN A 552 27.41 -26.35 24.21
CA GLN A 552 27.37 -26.66 22.78
C GLN A 552 25.92 -26.68 22.29
N ALA A 553 25.68 -26.13 21.10
CA ALA A 553 24.42 -26.32 20.40
C ALA A 553 24.41 -27.70 19.71
N ARG A 554 23.22 -28.30 19.59
CA ARG A 554 23.02 -29.43 18.67
C ARG A 554 23.24 -28.94 17.23
N PRO A 555 23.46 -29.83 16.25
CA PRO A 555 23.65 -29.40 14.86
C PRO A 555 22.51 -28.50 14.37
N ARG A 556 22.84 -27.39 13.70
CA ARG A 556 21.87 -26.33 13.32
C ARG A 556 20.62 -26.84 12.59
N PHE A 557 20.77 -27.84 11.72
CA PHE A 557 19.64 -28.43 10.99
C PHE A 557 18.55 -29.01 11.90
N THR A 558 18.85 -29.29 13.17
CA THR A 558 17.89 -29.80 14.16
C THR A 558 16.93 -28.73 14.68
N TYR A 559 17.30 -27.44 14.62
CA TYR A 559 16.52 -26.34 15.19
C TYR A 559 16.26 -25.18 14.20
N ASP A 560 17.03 -25.09 13.11
CA ASP A 560 16.86 -24.16 12.01
C ASP A 560 17.17 -24.84 10.66
N PRO A 561 16.31 -25.78 10.21
CA PRO A 561 16.54 -26.53 8.98
C PRO A 561 16.52 -25.65 7.71
N SER A 562 15.86 -24.48 7.76
CA SER A 562 15.84 -23.51 6.66
C SER A 562 17.06 -22.59 6.63
N GLY A 563 17.83 -22.52 7.72
CA GLY A 563 18.98 -21.63 7.85
C GLY A 563 18.64 -20.13 7.95
N ASN A 564 17.36 -19.79 8.11
CA ASN A 564 16.87 -18.41 8.04
C ASN A 564 16.19 -17.95 9.33
N ALA A 565 15.91 -18.85 10.27
CA ALA A 565 15.16 -18.51 11.48
C ALA A 565 16.05 -18.04 12.64
N THR A 566 17.36 -18.27 12.58
CA THR A 566 18.31 -17.86 13.62
C THR A 566 19.45 -17.01 13.07
N GLU A 567 19.75 -15.92 13.75
CA GLU A 567 20.86 -15.00 13.48
C GLU A 567 22.07 -15.42 14.33
N GLU A 568 23.09 -16.00 13.70
CA GLU A 568 24.37 -16.29 14.35
C GLU A 568 25.14 -14.98 14.54
N ILE A 569 25.31 -14.54 15.79
CA ILE A 569 25.95 -13.26 16.10
C ILE A 569 27.45 -13.46 16.34
N ILE A 570 27.80 -14.44 17.17
CA ILE A 570 29.18 -14.78 17.51
C ILE A 570 29.32 -16.29 17.43
N LEU A 571 30.31 -16.75 16.68
CA LEU A 571 30.69 -18.15 16.58
C LEU A 571 32.09 -18.35 17.18
N LEU A 572 32.33 -19.49 17.79
CA LEU A 572 33.68 -19.89 18.18
C LEU A 572 34.49 -20.30 16.96
N SER A 573 35.79 -20.16 17.07
CA SER A 573 36.70 -20.50 15.99
C SER A 573 37.06 -21.99 16.00
N ASN A 574 36.94 -22.67 14.87
CA ASN A 574 37.46 -24.03 14.72
C ASN A 574 38.99 -24.03 14.75
N ARG A 575 39.61 -24.83 15.61
CA ARG A 575 41.05 -24.74 15.92
C ARG A 575 41.87 -25.85 15.24
N LYS A 576 41.50 -27.11 15.46
CA LYS A 576 42.19 -28.29 14.94
C LYS A 576 41.17 -29.26 14.38
N TRP A 577 41.63 -30.09 13.46
CA TRP A 577 40.86 -31.22 12.98
C TRP A 577 40.53 -32.15 14.14
N ASN A 578 39.29 -32.64 14.18
CA ASN A 578 38.84 -33.58 15.19
C ASN A 578 39.61 -34.90 15.10
N ASP A 579 39.90 -35.33 13.87
CA ASP A 579 40.69 -36.52 13.55
C ASP A 579 41.30 -36.41 12.13
N ASP A 580 42.15 -37.39 11.77
CA ASP A 580 42.77 -37.46 10.45
C ASP A 580 41.75 -37.64 9.32
N SER A 581 40.61 -38.30 9.58
CA SER A 581 39.55 -38.55 8.61
C SER A 581 38.82 -37.25 8.21
N GLN A 582 38.49 -36.41 9.18
CA GLN A 582 37.91 -35.08 8.94
C GLN A 582 38.89 -34.23 8.15
N ARG A 583 40.16 -34.22 8.53
CA ARG A 583 41.20 -33.48 7.80
C ARG A 583 41.27 -33.91 6.34
N ASP A 584 41.27 -35.21 6.08
CA ASP A 584 41.42 -35.74 4.74
C ASP A 584 40.15 -35.52 3.89
N SER A 585 38.95 -35.62 4.47
CA SER A 585 37.69 -35.24 3.83
C SER A 585 37.68 -33.76 3.38
N TYR A 586 38.16 -32.85 4.23
CA TYR A 586 38.26 -31.44 3.87
C TYR A 586 39.34 -31.18 2.81
N LYS A 587 40.45 -31.92 2.82
CA LYS A 587 41.45 -31.87 1.73
C LYS A 587 40.86 -32.34 0.41
N GLU A 588 40.07 -33.40 0.40
CA GLU A 588 39.39 -33.88 -0.81
C GLU A 588 38.40 -32.84 -1.34
N ARG A 589 37.56 -32.26 -0.47
CA ARG A 589 36.64 -31.18 -0.85
C ARG A 589 37.41 -29.97 -1.41
N ALA A 590 38.49 -29.55 -0.76
CA ALA A 590 39.32 -28.45 -1.25
C ALA A 590 39.96 -28.76 -2.62
N ARG A 591 40.47 -29.98 -2.84
CA ARG A 591 41.00 -30.41 -4.14
C ARG A 591 39.92 -30.41 -5.22
N GLY A 592 38.72 -30.90 -4.90
CA GLY A 592 37.58 -30.89 -5.81
C GLY A 592 37.15 -29.48 -6.21
N LEU A 593 37.12 -28.54 -5.25
CA LEU A 593 36.85 -27.13 -5.53
C LEU A 593 37.95 -26.50 -6.38
N LEU A 594 39.23 -26.70 -6.03
CA LEU A 594 40.36 -26.16 -6.80
C LEU A 594 40.36 -26.69 -8.24
N GLY A 595 40.05 -27.96 -8.46
CA GLY A 595 39.98 -28.55 -9.80
C GLY A 595 38.88 -27.96 -10.70
N ARG A 596 37.92 -27.21 -10.15
CA ARG A 596 36.84 -26.54 -10.89
C ARG A 596 37.16 -25.08 -11.24
N ILE A 597 38.29 -24.54 -10.77
CA ILE A 597 38.75 -23.22 -11.18
C ILE A 597 39.35 -23.32 -12.60
N PRO A 598 38.90 -22.48 -13.56
CA PRO A 598 39.39 -22.50 -14.93
C PRO A 598 40.76 -21.82 -15.05
N TYR A 599 41.81 -22.45 -14.53
CA TYR A 599 43.16 -21.86 -14.52
C TYR A 599 43.73 -21.58 -15.91
N ASP A 600 43.41 -22.43 -16.89
CA ASP A 600 44.02 -22.41 -18.22
C ASP A 600 43.06 -21.84 -19.30
N ASP A 601 41.94 -21.24 -18.88
CA ASP A 601 41.01 -20.55 -19.78
C ASP A 601 41.62 -19.21 -20.25
N PRO A 602 41.76 -18.97 -21.57
CA PRO A 602 42.24 -17.70 -22.11
C PRO A 602 41.46 -16.49 -21.61
N ALA A 603 40.17 -16.63 -21.30
CA ALA A 603 39.35 -15.55 -20.77
C ALA A 603 39.78 -15.09 -19.36
N GLN A 604 40.56 -15.90 -18.64
CA GLN A 604 41.00 -15.65 -17.26
C GLN A 604 42.49 -15.28 -17.16
N GLU A 605 43.18 -15.05 -18.28
CA GLU A 605 44.63 -14.76 -18.33
C GLU A 605 45.03 -13.66 -17.34
N LYS A 606 44.21 -12.59 -17.23
CA LYS A 606 44.44 -11.47 -16.32
C LYS A 606 44.40 -11.84 -14.82
N PHE A 607 43.78 -12.95 -14.43
CA PHE A 607 43.67 -13.42 -13.05
C PHE A 607 44.64 -14.55 -12.70
N GLN A 608 45.27 -15.21 -13.69
CA GLN A 608 46.06 -16.43 -13.48
C GLN A 608 47.14 -16.29 -12.41
N LYS A 609 47.85 -15.16 -12.38
CA LYS A 609 48.90 -14.91 -11.38
C LYS A 609 48.36 -14.97 -9.95
N LEU A 610 47.19 -14.38 -9.68
CA LEU A 610 46.54 -14.45 -8.37
C LEU A 610 45.96 -15.83 -8.09
N LEU A 611 45.33 -16.45 -9.08
CA LEU A 611 44.75 -17.79 -8.95
C LEU A 611 45.82 -18.83 -8.57
N ARG A 612 46.99 -18.83 -9.23
CA ARG A 612 48.09 -19.74 -8.93
C ARG A 612 48.74 -19.44 -7.57
N LYS A 613 48.87 -18.16 -7.21
CA LYS A 613 49.34 -17.71 -5.88
C LYS A 613 48.43 -18.28 -4.78
N HIS A 614 47.12 -18.11 -4.91
CA HIS A 614 46.15 -18.56 -3.91
C HIS A 614 45.95 -20.07 -3.91
N GLU A 615 45.99 -20.73 -5.07
CA GLU A 615 46.02 -22.20 -5.19
C GLU A 615 47.17 -22.79 -4.37
N ARG A 616 48.38 -22.22 -4.52
CA ARG A 616 49.55 -22.63 -3.75
C ARG A 616 49.35 -22.39 -2.25
N ALA A 617 48.86 -21.23 -1.86
CA ALA A 617 48.59 -20.91 -0.46
C ALA A 617 47.56 -21.85 0.18
N ILE A 618 46.51 -22.24 -0.55
CA ILE A 618 45.51 -23.22 -0.08
C ILE A 618 46.15 -24.60 0.07
N LYS A 619 46.96 -25.06 -0.90
CA LYS A 619 47.65 -26.35 -0.80
C LYS A 619 48.66 -26.39 0.37
N GLU A 620 49.42 -25.32 0.57
CA GLU A 620 50.37 -25.20 1.68
C GLU A 620 49.65 -25.15 3.03
N SER A 621 48.53 -24.42 3.13
CA SER A 621 47.75 -24.35 4.36
C SER A 621 47.02 -25.65 4.69
N LEU A 622 46.58 -26.45 3.71
CA LEU A 622 46.02 -27.78 3.95
C LEU A 622 47.05 -28.78 4.49
N ALA A 623 48.35 -28.52 4.28
CA ALA A 623 49.43 -29.29 4.89
C ALA A 623 49.77 -28.78 6.31
N ALA A 624 49.44 -27.53 6.62
CA ALA A 624 49.52 -27.01 7.98
C ALA A 624 48.33 -27.57 8.79
N ASP A 625 48.59 -28.11 9.98
CA ASP A 625 47.59 -28.68 10.88
C ASP A 625 46.73 -27.57 11.55
N SER A 626 46.17 -26.67 10.76
CA SER A 626 45.45 -25.47 11.21
C SER A 626 44.32 -25.13 10.25
N GLN A 627 43.08 -25.32 10.70
CA GLN A 627 41.86 -24.94 9.97
C GLN A 627 41.83 -23.43 9.66
N TYR A 628 42.30 -22.61 10.61
CA TYR A 628 42.34 -21.16 10.44
C TYR A 628 43.19 -20.72 9.25
N ARG A 629 44.38 -21.30 9.06
CA ARG A 629 45.25 -20.96 7.91
C ARG A 629 44.59 -21.29 6.59
N VAL A 630 43.87 -22.43 6.53
CA VAL A 630 43.10 -22.80 5.34
C VAL A 630 41.99 -21.79 5.09
N GLY A 631 41.24 -21.41 6.13
CA GLY A 631 40.20 -20.40 6.03
C GLY A 631 40.73 -19.02 5.60
N GLN A 632 41.90 -18.58 6.09
CA GLN A 632 42.55 -17.35 5.64
C GLN A 632 42.99 -17.41 4.17
N ALA A 633 43.51 -18.56 3.73
CA ALA A 633 43.89 -18.74 2.32
C ALA A 633 42.64 -18.70 1.40
N LEU A 634 41.52 -19.27 1.85
CA LEU A 634 40.23 -19.20 1.15
C LEU A 634 39.66 -17.76 1.15
N GLU A 635 39.77 -17.04 2.27
CA GLU A 635 39.36 -15.64 2.37
C GLU A 635 40.16 -14.76 1.39
N ALA A 636 41.47 -14.96 1.32
CA ALA A 636 42.33 -14.26 0.36
C ALA A 636 41.93 -14.58 -1.09
N LEU A 637 41.62 -15.84 -1.43
CA LEU A 637 41.13 -16.20 -2.76
C LEU A 637 39.81 -15.51 -3.11
N LEU A 638 38.93 -15.26 -2.15
CA LEU A 638 37.63 -14.63 -2.37
C LEU A 638 37.73 -13.10 -2.50
N ASN A 639 38.63 -12.47 -1.73
CA ASN A 639 38.60 -11.03 -1.48
C ASN A 639 39.88 -10.25 -1.85
N ASP A 640 40.93 -10.89 -2.36
CA ASP A 640 42.18 -10.19 -2.74
C ASP A 640 41.88 -9.03 -3.71
N PRO A 641 42.23 -7.78 -3.36
CA PRO A 641 41.93 -6.59 -4.17
C PRO A 641 42.73 -6.53 -5.48
N GLY A 642 43.72 -7.41 -5.66
CA GLY A 642 44.63 -7.40 -6.79
C GLY A 642 45.73 -6.35 -6.65
N ASP A 643 46.32 -5.95 -7.78
CA ASP A 643 47.40 -4.97 -7.83
C ASP A 643 47.19 -4.03 -9.02
N ALA A 644 46.68 -2.83 -8.71
CA ALA A 644 46.41 -1.80 -9.70
C ALA A 644 47.68 -1.31 -10.43
N ALA A 645 48.83 -1.31 -9.76
CA ALA A 645 50.10 -0.86 -10.36
C ALA A 645 50.62 -1.88 -11.40
N GLN A 646 50.28 -3.15 -11.22
CA GLN A 646 50.61 -4.23 -12.16
C GLN A 646 49.46 -4.57 -13.12
N ASN A 647 48.37 -3.79 -13.11
CA ASN A 647 47.16 -4.03 -13.89
C ASN A 647 46.55 -5.43 -13.65
N ILE A 648 46.65 -5.92 -12.40
CA ILE A 648 46.09 -7.21 -11.98
C ILE A 648 44.74 -6.95 -11.31
N PRO A 649 43.62 -7.35 -11.92
CA PRO A 649 42.28 -7.17 -11.33
C PRO A 649 42.09 -8.03 -10.07
N GLY A 650 41.23 -7.56 -9.18
CA GLY A 650 40.93 -8.23 -7.91
C GLY A 650 40.05 -9.47 -8.04
N MET A 651 40.08 -10.34 -7.05
CA MET A 651 39.32 -11.58 -7.02
C MET A 651 37.80 -11.36 -6.96
N LYS A 652 37.33 -10.22 -6.41
CA LYS A 652 35.90 -9.87 -6.46
C LYS A 652 35.39 -9.71 -7.89
N GLU A 653 36.21 -9.19 -8.80
CA GLU A 653 35.87 -9.07 -10.22
C GLU A 653 35.81 -10.46 -10.88
N PHE A 654 36.75 -11.34 -10.54
CA PHE A 654 36.74 -12.73 -11.00
C PHE A 654 35.45 -13.45 -10.61
N TRP A 655 35.05 -13.38 -9.34
CA TRP A 655 33.85 -14.05 -8.83
C TRP A 655 32.53 -13.40 -9.27
N ALA A 656 32.54 -12.14 -9.71
CA ALA A 656 31.35 -11.45 -10.21
C ALA A 656 30.81 -12.03 -11.53
N GLN A 657 31.65 -12.75 -12.27
CA GLN A 657 31.31 -13.37 -13.55
C GLN A 657 30.13 -14.35 -13.41
N PRO A 658 29.08 -14.27 -14.27
CA PRO A 658 27.86 -15.07 -14.10
C PRO A 658 28.07 -16.59 -13.98
N LEU A 659 29.03 -17.14 -14.73
CA LEU A 659 29.34 -18.58 -14.74
C LEU A 659 30.02 -19.07 -13.46
N LEU A 660 30.69 -18.17 -12.72
CA LEU A 660 31.49 -18.51 -11.54
C LEU A 660 30.76 -18.26 -10.22
N ARG A 661 29.63 -17.54 -10.24
CA ARG A 661 28.83 -17.25 -9.03
C ARG A 661 28.43 -18.50 -8.23
N PRO A 662 28.00 -19.63 -8.84
CA PRO A 662 27.69 -20.84 -8.08
C PRO A 662 28.92 -21.40 -7.37
N LEU A 663 30.08 -21.43 -8.05
CA LEU A 663 31.33 -21.91 -7.47
C LEU A 663 31.81 -20.99 -6.34
N ALA A 664 31.69 -19.66 -6.50
CA ALA A 664 31.99 -18.69 -5.46
C ALA A 664 31.21 -18.98 -4.16
N ARG A 665 29.91 -19.28 -4.27
CA ARG A 665 29.07 -19.66 -3.14
C ARG A 665 29.55 -20.94 -2.45
N GLU A 666 29.97 -21.95 -3.21
CA GLU A 666 30.53 -23.18 -2.65
C GLU A 666 31.85 -22.94 -1.91
N TYR A 667 32.70 -22.05 -2.42
CA TYR A 667 33.93 -21.61 -1.72
C TYR A 667 33.63 -20.85 -0.44
N GLU A 668 32.65 -19.95 -0.46
CA GLU A 668 32.18 -19.24 0.73
C GLU A 668 31.63 -20.21 1.78
N GLU A 669 30.80 -21.17 1.38
CA GLU A 669 30.25 -22.20 2.27
C GLU A 669 31.36 -23.06 2.87
N PHE A 670 32.32 -23.51 2.03
CA PHE A 670 33.45 -24.29 2.49
C PHE A 670 34.32 -23.52 3.49
N ARG A 671 34.59 -22.23 3.22
CA ARG A 671 35.30 -21.34 4.14
C ARG A 671 34.56 -21.24 5.48
N LYS A 672 33.24 -21.03 5.46
CA LYS A 672 32.41 -20.97 6.68
C LYS A 672 32.52 -22.27 7.49
N ASN A 673 32.37 -23.42 6.84
CA ASN A 673 32.48 -24.74 7.47
C ASN A 673 33.88 -25.04 8.05
N ILE A 674 34.93 -24.38 7.55
CA ILE A 674 36.29 -24.48 8.10
C ILE A 674 36.47 -23.55 9.29
N LEU A 675 36.06 -22.29 9.17
CA LEU A 675 36.38 -21.25 10.15
C LEU A 675 35.47 -21.25 11.38
N PHE A 676 34.18 -21.48 11.16
CA PHE A 676 33.16 -21.29 12.17
C PHE A 676 32.79 -22.61 12.84
N GLY A 677 32.92 -22.63 14.17
CA GLY A 677 32.53 -23.73 15.03
C GLY A 677 31.22 -23.43 15.75
N ASP A 678 31.15 -23.86 17.00
CA ASP A 678 29.95 -23.76 17.81
C ASP A 678 29.50 -22.31 18.02
N PRO A 679 28.19 -22.03 18.03
CA PRO A 679 27.69 -20.70 18.34
C PRO A 679 27.96 -20.33 19.79
N LEU A 680 28.39 -19.09 20.01
CA LEU A 680 28.52 -18.51 21.35
C LEU A 680 27.38 -17.53 21.66
N ALA A 681 26.97 -16.74 20.67
CA ALA A 681 25.85 -15.82 20.77
C ALA A 681 24.95 -15.93 19.54
N ILE A 682 23.65 -16.10 19.76
CA ILE A 682 22.64 -16.24 18.71
C ILE A 682 21.41 -15.40 19.05
N ALA A 683 20.66 -14.99 18.05
CA ALA A 683 19.33 -14.43 18.22
C ALA A 683 18.29 -15.09 17.31
N ARG A 684 17.02 -14.98 17.70
CA ARG A 684 15.86 -15.41 16.92
C ARG A 684 14.72 -14.42 17.14
N LYS A 685 13.98 -14.13 16.09
CA LYS A 685 12.72 -13.38 16.17
C LYS A 685 11.59 -14.28 16.67
N LEU A 686 10.81 -13.79 17.64
CA LEU A 686 9.63 -14.47 18.17
C LEU A 686 8.47 -13.48 18.26
N GLY A 687 7.44 -13.68 17.43
CA GLY A 687 6.39 -12.68 17.24
C GLY A 687 6.98 -11.35 16.76
N LYS A 688 6.72 -10.27 17.50
CA LYS A 688 7.29 -8.94 17.23
C LYS A 688 8.57 -8.63 17.99
N GLY A 689 9.01 -9.53 18.87
CA GLY A 689 10.18 -9.35 19.72
C GLY A 689 11.33 -10.26 19.32
N LYS A 690 12.37 -10.25 20.15
CA LYS A 690 13.61 -10.98 19.89
C LYS A 690 14.04 -11.73 21.14
N VAL A 691 14.51 -12.96 20.93
CA VAL A 691 15.19 -13.74 21.96
C VAL A 691 16.65 -13.92 21.56
N ALA A 692 17.57 -13.68 22.49
CA ALA A 692 19.00 -13.92 22.32
C ALA A 692 19.49 -14.94 23.35
N ALA A 693 20.50 -15.73 22.99
CA ALA A 693 21.17 -16.63 23.91
C ALA A 693 22.68 -16.47 23.79
N ILE A 694 23.34 -16.32 24.93
CA ILE A 694 24.78 -16.33 25.10
C ILE A 694 25.12 -17.60 25.88
N LEU A 695 25.90 -18.49 25.27
CA LEU A 695 26.10 -19.86 25.75
C LEU A 695 27.21 -19.99 26.81
N THR A 696 27.59 -18.88 27.43
CA THR A 696 28.57 -18.75 28.51
C THR A 696 28.07 -17.66 29.49
N PRO A 697 28.49 -17.66 30.78
CA PRO A 697 27.97 -16.70 31.75
C PRO A 697 28.39 -15.27 31.40
N ALA A 698 27.60 -14.31 31.89
CA ALA A 698 27.92 -12.89 31.79
C ALA A 698 29.08 -12.51 32.73
N GLY A 699 29.18 -13.24 33.84
CA GLY A 699 30.15 -13.05 34.90
C GLY A 699 31.51 -13.65 34.56
N THR A 700 32.54 -13.09 35.19
CA THR A 700 33.89 -13.64 35.19
C THR A 700 34.34 -13.67 36.65
N LYS A 701 33.99 -14.72 37.40
CA LYS A 701 34.31 -14.75 38.83
C LYS A 701 35.79 -15.08 39.00
N PRO A 702 36.63 -14.19 39.56
CA PRO A 702 38.00 -14.54 39.90
C PRO A 702 37.96 -15.52 41.07
N THR A 703 38.54 -16.70 40.91
CA THR A 703 38.73 -17.64 42.03
C THR A 703 39.98 -17.26 42.84
N VAL A 704 40.98 -16.66 42.18
CA VAL A 704 42.25 -16.12 42.73
C VAL A 704 42.77 -15.02 41.77
N PRO A 705 43.64 -14.05 42.16
CA PRO A 705 44.23 -13.12 41.19
C PRO A 705 44.89 -13.84 40.01
N GLY A 706 44.36 -13.61 38.80
CA GLY A 706 44.83 -14.26 37.56
C GLY A 706 44.17 -15.61 37.21
N VAL A 707 43.24 -16.13 38.04
CA VAL A 707 42.53 -17.40 37.79
C VAL A 707 41.02 -17.15 37.83
N THR A 708 40.33 -17.44 36.74
CA THR A 708 38.87 -17.33 36.59
C THR A 708 38.17 -18.59 37.13
N ASP A 709 36.85 -18.55 37.23
CA ASP A 709 35.96 -19.69 37.50
C ASP A 709 35.98 -20.79 36.42
N GLY A 710 36.74 -20.58 35.34
CA GLY A 710 36.96 -21.52 34.26
C GLY A 710 35.86 -21.50 33.19
N TRP A 711 35.08 -20.43 33.08
CA TRP A 711 34.10 -20.24 32.00
C TRP A 711 34.56 -19.31 30.88
N ASN A 712 34.85 -18.05 31.19
CA ASN A 712 35.37 -17.09 30.21
C ASN A 712 36.13 -15.94 30.86
N GLU A 713 36.82 -15.14 30.04
CA GLU A 713 37.58 -13.95 30.46
C GLU A 713 37.05 -12.65 29.83
N TRP A 714 35.78 -12.63 29.43
CA TRP A 714 35.26 -11.55 28.59
C TRP A 714 35.02 -10.27 29.40
N GLY A 715 34.25 -10.36 30.48
CA GLY A 715 33.95 -9.23 31.36
C GLY A 715 35.17 -8.69 32.11
N ALA A 716 36.09 -9.58 32.50
CA ALA A 716 37.39 -9.25 33.08
C ALA A 716 38.39 -10.40 32.88
N GLY A 717 39.69 -10.06 32.88
CA GLY A 717 40.79 -11.04 32.78
C GLY A 717 41.45 -11.15 31.41
N SER A 718 40.93 -10.46 30.39
CA SER A 718 41.51 -10.39 29.05
C SER A 718 41.97 -8.96 28.70
N PRO A 719 43.07 -8.78 27.94
CA PRO A 719 43.42 -7.49 27.35
C PRO A 719 42.33 -6.86 26.47
N VAL A 720 41.36 -7.67 26.03
CA VAL A 720 40.21 -7.20 25.22
C VAL A 720 38.89 -7.16 25.99
N SER A 721 38.91 -7.17 27.33
CA SER A 721 37.69 -7.02 28.14
C SER A 721 36.96 -5.69 27.89
N TRP A 722 37.63 -4.68 27.31
CA TRP A 722 36.98 -3.46 26.83
C TRP A 722 35.86 -3.71 25.80
N SER A 723 35.90 -4.85 25.10
CA SER A 723 34.88 -5.24 24.11
C SER A 723 33.56 -5.68 24.74
N TYR A 724 33.57 -6.11 26.01
CA TYR A 724 32.37 -6.62 26.68
C TYR A 724 31.30 -5.54 26.90
N PRO A 725 31.61 -4.34 27.44
CA PRO A 725 30.63 -3.26 27.51
C PRO A 725 30.06 -2.87 26.14
N VAL A 726 30.88 -2.86 25.09
CA VAL A 726 30.43 -2.54 23.72
C VAL A 726 29.41 -3.58 23.23
N PHE A 727 29.72 -4.88 23.41
CA PHE A 727 28.80 -5.97 23.06
C PHE A 727 27.48 -5.86 23.81
N ILE A 728 27.50 -5.67 25.13
CA ILE A 728 26.27 -5.58 25.94
C ILE A 728 25.43 -4.36 25.55
N MET A 729 26.04 -3.22 25.25
CA MET A 729 25.34 -2.02 24.79
C MET A 729 24.67 -2.22 23.43
N ASP A 730 25.39 -2.81 22.47
CA ASP A 730 24.84 -3.05 21.12
C ASP A 730 23.79 -4.16 21.13
N LEU A 731 23.95 -5.17 21.99
CA LEU A 731 22.92 -6.17 22.28
C LEU A 731 21.67 -5.53 22.88
N GLN A 732 21.83 -4.66 23.87
CA GLN A 732 20.71 -3.95 24.49
C GLN A 732 19.94 -3.11 23.47
N ARG A 733 20.64 -2.37 22.60
CA ARG A 733 20.01 -1.60 21.51
C ARG A 733 19.26 -2.49 20.53
N TYR A 734 19.87 -3.62 20.12
CA TYR A 734 19.26 -4.59 19.21
C TYR A 734 17.98 -5.22 19.80
N LEU A 735 17.98 -5.52 21.10
CA LEU A 735 16.81 -6.04 21.80
C LEU A 735 15.69 -5.00 21.93
N SER A 736 16.03 -3.71 21.96
CA SER A 736 15.06 -2.60 22.03
C SER A 736 14.71 -1.97 20.68
N SER A 737 15.16 -2.52 19.54
CA SER A 737 15.06 -1.84 18.24
C SER A 737 13.75 -2.00 17.48
N GLU A 738 12.93 -3.02 17.75
CA GLU A 738 11.69 -3.25 16.99
C GLU A 738 10.51 -2.45 17.57
N GLY A 739 10.16 -1.33 16.91
CA GLY A 739 9.17 -0.36 17.39
C GLY A 739 8.21 0.19 16.33
N SER A 740 7.88 -0.55 15.27
CA SER A 740 6.93 -0.06 14.24
C SER A 740 5.47 -0.08 14.69
N ASP A 741 5.15 -0.61 15.87
CA ASP A 741 3.75 -0.75 16.32
C ASP A 741 3.05 0.59 16.58
N ARG A 742 3.81 1.67 16.81
CA ARG A 742 3.26 3.02 17.04
C ARG A 742 3.10 3.85 15.78
N ASN A 743 3.67 3.41 14.66
CA ASN A 743 3.51 4.05 13.36
C ASN A 743 2.48 3.25 12.54
N LYS A 744 1.27 3.79 12.44
CA LYS A 744 0.12 3.18 11.78
C LYS A 744 -0.20 3.88 10.47
N ILE A 745 -0.92 3.20 9.61
CA ILE A 745 -1.54 3.81 8.44
C ILE A 745 -2.97 4.21 8.82
N VAL A 746 -3.45 5.34 8.30
CA VAL A 746 -4.84 5.74 8.47
C VAL A 746 -5.78 4.61 8.04
N GLY A 747 -6.83 4.36 8.82
CA GLY A 747 -7.76 3.25 8.60
C GLY A 747 -7.35 1.95 9.29
N ASP A 748 -6.11 1.82 9.77
CA ASP A 748 -5.73 0.74 10.67
C ASP A 748 -6.57 0.80 11.94
N GLU A 749 -6.99 -0.36 12.44
CA GLU A 749 -7.69 -0.49 13.70
C GLU A 749 -6.69 -0.53 14.86
N LEU A 750 -6.91 0.27 15.91
CA LEU A 750 -6.12 0.21 17.13
C LEU A 750 -6.84 -0.62 18.19
N LYS A 751 -6.23 -1.74 18.58
CA LYS A 751 -6.69 -2.61 19.68
C LYS A 751 -5.68 -2.63 20.79
N LEU A 752 -6.12 -2.30 22.01
CA LEU A 752 -5.34 -2.42 23.24
C LEU A 752 -6.11 -3.26 24.24
N SER A 753 -5.44 -4.14 24.96
CA SER A 753 -6.02 -4.92 26.05
C SER A 753 -5.23 -4.63 27.32
N LEU A 754 -5.90 -4.06 28.31
CA LEU A 754 -5.31 -3.59 29.56
C LEU A 754 -5.75 -4.48 30.72
N ASP A 755 -4.95 -4.57 31.79
CA ASP A 755 -5.33 -5.33 32.98
C ASP A 755 -6.43 -4.60 33.78
N SER A 756 -7.59 -5.24 33.96
CA SER A 756 -8.74 -4.66 34.69
C SER A 756 -8.48 -4.46 36.18
N THR A 757 -7.51 -5.18 36.76
CA THR A 757 -7.10 -4.98 38.16
C THR A 757 -6.34 -3.68 38.34
N ARG A 758 -5.73 -3.16 37.26
CA ARG A 758 -4.88 -1.98 37.28
C ARG A 758 -5.57 -0.72 36.77
N TYR A 759 -6.45 -0.81 35.79
CA TYR A 759 -7.06 0.36 35.18
C TYR A 759 -8.55 0.44 35.46
N GLN A 760 -9.05 1.67 35.50
CA GLN A 760 -10.48 1.95 35.46
C GLN A 760 -10.99 1.66 34.04
N PRO A 761 -12.27 1.23 33.88
CA PRO A 761 -12.85 0.88 32.57
C PRO A 761 -13.21 2.13 31.74
N ARG A 762 -12.30 3.10 31.66
CA ARG A 762 -12.46 4.36 30.93
C ARG A 762 -11.15 4.83 30.32
N VAL A 763 -11.27 5.56 29.22
CA VAL A 763 -10.16 6.17 28.49
C VAL A 763 -10.57 7.56 28.01
N SER A 764 -9.68 8.53 28.14
CA SER A 764 -9.78 9.83 27.45
C SER A 764 -8.69 9.91 26.39
N GLY A 765 -8.76 10.92 25.54
CA GLY A 765 -7.67 11.11 24.58
C GLY A 765 -7.62 12.52 24.04
N SER A 766 -6.58 12.75 23.25
CA SER A 766 -6.44 13.93 22.43
C SER A 766 -5.85 13.57 21.08
N TYR A 767 -6.15 14.39 20.10
CA TYR A 767 -5.71 14.21 18.73
C TYR A 767 -5.09 15.50 18.20
N GLN A 768 -3.98 15.36 17.51
CA GLN A 768 -3.34 16.46 16.82
C GLN A 768 -3.21 16.14 15.33
N LEU A 769 -3.97 16.87 14.52
CA LEU A 769 -3.99 16.73 13.06
C LEU A 769 -2.62 17.06 12.46
N MET A 770 -2.19 16.25 11.50
CA MET A 770 -1.04 16.55 10.67
C MET A 770 -1.47 17.42 9.50
N GLU A 771 -1.29 18.73 9.64
CA GLU A 771 -1.46 19.67 8.53
C GLU A 771 -0.15 19.80 7.76
N VAL A 772 -0.21 19.53 6.45
CA VAL A 772 0.89 19.73 5.51
C VAL A 772 0.61 20.96 4.65
N SER A 773 1.60 21.83 4.50
CA SER A 773 1.50 23.05 3.71
C SER A 773 2.51 23.03 2.57
N SER A 774 2.18 23.67 1.44
CA SER A 774 3.09 23.82 0.31
C SER A 774 4.33 24.66 0.63
N THR A 775 4.25 25.52 1.65
CA THR A 775 5.41 26.25 2.18
C THR A 775 5.88 25.61 3.49
N PRO A 776 7.13 25.10 3.57
CA PRO A 776 7.69 24.55 4.80
C PRO A 776 7.68 25.60 5.91
N GLY A 777 7.17 25.23 7.09
CA GLY A 777 7.14 26.08 8.29
C GLY A 777 5.92 27.01 8.40
N ALA A 778 5.06 27.07 7.38
CA ALA A 778 3.76 27.79 7.46
C ALA A 778 2.65 26.97 8.13
N SER A 779 2.85 25.65 8.30
CA SER A 779 1.95 24.77 9.05
C SER A 779 1.88 25.24 10.51
N ALA A 780 0.72 25.77 10.91
CA ALA A 780 0.46 26.12 12.30
C ALA A 780 0.44 24.83 13.13
N ALA A 781 1.04 24.84 14.32
CA ALA A 781 0.85 23.76 15.26
C ALA A 781 -0.64 23.70 15.64
N ALA A 782 -1.39 22.79 15.02
CA ALA A 782 -2.80 22.59 15.35
C ALA A 782 -2.91 22.28 16.85
N ASN A 783 -3.78 23.01 17.56
CA ASN A 783 -4.00 22.74 18.98
C ASN A 783 -4.57 21.33 19.15
N PRO A 784 -4.14 20.57 20.17
CA PRO A 784 -4.67 19.25 20.42
C PRO A 784 -6.18 19.32 20.70
N VAL A 785 -6.96 18.54 19.96
CA VAL A 785 -8.40 18.41 20.12
C VAL A 785 -8.67 17.31 21.13
N ARG A 786 -9.40 17.61 22.21
CA ARG A 786 -9.80 16.59 23.19
C ARG A 786 -10.88 15.67 22.64
N ILE A 787 -10.72 14.39 22.92
CA ILE A 787 -11.68 13.33 22.65
C ILE A 787 -12.45 13.08 23.95
N ALA A 788 -13.77 12.97 23.86
CA ALA A 788 -14.61 12.65 25.01
C ALA A 788 -14.22 11.31 25.64
N GLU A 789 -14.43 11.18 26.95
CA GLU A 789 -14.19 9.93 27.68
C GLU A 789 -15.06 8.79 27.10
N GLN A 790 -14.46 7.62 26.91
CA GLN A 790 -15.13 6.43 26.39
C GLN A 790 -14.97 5.25 27.36
N PRO A 791 -15.99 4.39 27.51
CA PRO A 791 -15.88 3.21 28.34
C PRO A 791 -15.04 2.13 27.64
N LEU A 792 -14.32 1.34 28.44
CA LEU A 792 -13.59 0.16 27.98
C LEU A 792 -14.43 -1.10 28.16
N VAL A 793 -14.33 -2.06 27.24
CA VAL A 793 -15.09 -3.31 27.30
C VAL A 793 -14.37 -4.30 28.20
N GLN A 794 -14.96 -4.67 29.33
CA GLN A 794 -14.35 -5.64 30.25
C GLN A 794 -14.62 -7.09 29.82
N ARG A 795 -13.57 -7.91 29.68
CA ARG A 795 -13.64 -9.34 29.34
C ARG A 795 -12.54 -10.11 30.06
N GLU A 796 -12.90 -11.16 30.80
CA GLU A 796 -11.93 -12.11 31.40
C GLU A 796 -10.78 -11.47 32.19
N GLY A 797 -11.05 -10.40 32.93
CA GLY A 797 -10.02 -9.68 33.71
C GLY A 797 -9.19 -8.69 32.89
N LEU A 798 -9.51 -8.49 31.61
CA LEU A 798 -8.95 -7.47 30.72
C LEU A 798 -9.97 -6.36 30.41
N LEU A 799 -9.47 -5.20 30.02
CA LEU A 799 -10.19 -4.06 29.49
C LEU A 799 -9.76 -3.85 28.04
N ASP A 800 -10.64 -4.17 27.11
CA ASP A 800 -10.41 -4.02 25.69
C ASP A 800 -10.81 -2.62 25.23
N PHE A 801 -9.86 -1.97 24.55
CA PHE A 801 -10.02 -0.71 23.85
C PHE A 801 -9.94 -0.99 22.35
N THR A 802 -10.96 -0.58 21.60
CA THR A 802 -10.95 -0.62 20.13
C THR A 802 -11.25 0.78 19.61
N PHE A 803 -10.32 1.34 18.85
CA PHE A 803 -10.42 2.68 18.30
C PHE A 803 -10.48 2.64 16.77
N ASN A 804 -11.56 3.20 16.21
CA ASN A 804 -11.89 3.14 14.78
C ASN A 804 -11.92 4.51 14.08
N GLN A 805 -11.74 5.63 14.81
CA GLN A 805 -11.73 6.97 14.22
C GLN A 805 -10.34 7.31 13.66
N THR A 806 -9.74 6.39 12.91
CA THR A 806 -8.34 6.45 12.43
C THR A 806 -8.22 6.97 11.00
N ALA A 807 -9.29 7.58 10.47
CA ALA A 807 -9.36 8.06 9.09
C ALA A 807 -8.63 9.38 8.84
N LYS A 808 -8.00 9.99 9.86
CA LYS A 808 -7.28 11.26 9.74
C LYS A 808 -5.83 11.10 10.15
N PRO A 809 -4.87 11.64 9.38
CA PRO A 809 -3.45 11.53 9.69
C PRO A 809 -3.06 12.43 10.86
N GLY A 810 -2.09 12.01 11.65
CA GLY A 810 -1.58 12.75 12.80
C GLY A 810 -1.39 11.88 14.02
N SER A 811 -1.18 12.53 15.15
CA SER A 811 -0.78 11.87 16.39
C SER A 811 -1.96 11.81 17.38
N TRP A 812 -2.22 10.62 17.89
CA TRP A 812 -3.27 10.31 18.85
C TRP A 812 -2.65 9.95 20.19
N PHE A 813 -3.16 10.54 21.26
CA PHE A 813 -2.71 10.30 22.63
C PHE A 813 -3.91 9.81 23.45
N PHE A 814 -3.80 8.63 24.04
CA PHE A 814 -4.82 8.01 24.87
C PHE A 814 -4.37 8.02 26.31
N GLU A 815 -5.22 8.51 27.21
CA GLU A 815 -4.98 8.59 28.64
C GLU A 815 -5.78 7.50 29.34
N PHE A 816 -5.08 6.58 29.97
CA PHE A 816 -5.64 5.53 30.79
C PHE A 816 -5.54 5.91 32.27
N PHE A 817 -6.55 5.52 33.04
CA PHE A 817 -6.70 5.92 34.43
C PHE A 817 -6.39 4.73 35.36
N PRO A 818 -5.23 4.71 36.03
CA PRO A 818 -4.93 3.65 36.98
C PRO A 818 -5.89 3.64 38.18
N ASN A 819 -6.12 2.46 38.74
CA ASN A 819 -6.80 2.27 40.01
C ASN A 819 -5.94 2.84 41.15
N ALA A 820 -6.57 3.51 42.11
CA ALA A 820 -5.87 4.02 43.27
C ALA A 820 -5.31 2.85 44.10
N PRO A 821 -4.02 2.86 44.49
CA PRO A 821 -3.52 1.93 45.48
C PRO A 821 -4.32 2.03 46.77
N PRO A 822 -4.50 0.93 47.53
CA PRO A 822 -5.28 0.93 48.78
C PRO A 822 -4.85 2.01 49.79
N ASP A 823 -3.56 2.38 49.78
CA ASP A 823 -2.94 3.30 50.74
C ASP A 823 -2.59 4.69 50.15
N ALA A 824 -3.02 5.01 48.92
CA ALA A 824 -2.65 6.26 48.26
C ALA A 824 -3.52 7.44 48.72
N LYS A 825 -2.86 8.53 49.15
CA LYS A 825 -3.51 9.81 49.47
C LYS A 825 -3.88 10.64 48.24
N ASP A 826 -3.20 10.41 47.12
CA ASP A 826 -3.36 11.15 45.87
C ASP A 826 -3.89 10.24 44.76
N THR A 827 -4.69 10.81 43.85
CA THR A 827 -5.14 10.12 42.64
C THR A 827 -3.92 9.78 41.76
N PRO A 828 -3.79 8.54 41.26
CA PRO A 828 -2.71 8.19 40.34
C PRO A 828 -2.69 9.11 39.12
N ALA A 829 -1.49 9.50 38.69
CA ALA A 829 -1.33 10.16 37.40
C ALA A 829 -1.82 9.24 36.27
N THR A 830 -2.38 9.84 35.22
CA THR A 830 -2.80 9.10 34.03
C THR A 830 -1.60 8.52 33.30
N GLU A 831 -1.79 7.35 32.69
CA GLU A 831 -0.78 6.72 31.84
C GLU A 831 -1.15 6.98 30.38
N VAL A 832 -0.21 7.53 29.61
CA VAL A 832 -0.45 7.90 28.21
C VAL A 832 0.04 6.79 27.29
N GLU A 833 -0.69 6.50 26.23
CA GLU A 833 -0.20 5.76 25.07
C GLU A 833 -0.39 6.59 23.81
N ALA A 834 0.63 6.66 22.96
CA ALA A 834 0.57 7.48 21.76
C ALA A 834 0.89 6.70 20.48
N TYR A 835 0.22 7.09 19.40
CA TYR A 835 0.27 6.48 18.08
C TYR A 835 0.24 7.56 17.00
N ALA A 836 1.08 7.42 15.97
CA ALA A 836 0.99 8.23 14.76
C ALA A 836 0.23 7.44 13.69
N PHE A 837 -0.71 8.08 13.01
CA PHE A 837 -1.40 7.55 11.84
C PHE A 837 -0.98 8.37 10.63
N ASN A 838 -0.44 7.73 9.61
CA ASN A 838 0.06 8.36 8.40
C ASN A 838 -0.76 7.94 7.19
N VAL A 839 -0.78 8.78 6.16
CA VAL A 839 -1.34 8.39 4.86
C VAL A 839 -0.53 7.28 4.22
N ASP A 840 -1.19 6.40 3.47
CA ASP A 840 -0.52 5.35 2.71
C ASP A 840 0.06 5.88 1.40
N ALA A 841 1.08 6.74 1.52
CA ALA A 841 1.74 7.33 0.37
C ALA A 841 2.40 6.29 -0.56
N GLN A 842 2.62 5.05 -0.09
CA GLN A 842 3.16 3.99 -0.94
C GLN A 842 2.09 3.43 -1.89
N ALA A 843 0.86 3.27 -1.41
CA ALA A 843 -0.27 2.86 -2.24
C ALA A 843 -0.83 4.02 -3.07
N GLU A 844 -0.84 5.23 -2.50
CA GLU A 844 -1.54 6.38 -3.08
C GLU A 844 -0.68 7.27 -3.98
N GLY A 845 0.63 7.34 -3.71
CA GLY A 845 1.52 8.32 -4.32
C GLY A 845 1.85 8.08 -5.80
N ASP A 846 1.56 6.89 -6.34
CA ASP A 846 1.76 6.58 -7.75
C ASP A 846 0.58 7.04 -8.61
N LEU A 847 0.72 8.23 -9.20
CA LEU A 847 -0.32 8.88 -10.01
C LEU A 847 -0.37 8.37 -11.46
N ARG A 848 0.40 7.33 -11.83
CA ARG A 848 0.32 6.75 -13.17
C ARG A 848 -1.09 6.28 -13.47
N ARG A 849 -1.53 6.47 -14.71
CA ARG A 849 -2.92 6.22 -15.15
C ARG A 849 -3.02 5.06 -16.12
N THR A 850 -4.14 4.35 -16.05
CA THR A 850 -4.45 3.28 -17.00
C THR A 850 -4.71 3.83 -18.41
N SER A 851 -4.30 3.09 -19.44
CA SER A 851 -4.55 3.42 -20.86
C SER A 851 -6.05 3.37 -21.23
N ARG A 852 -6.50 4.23 -22.15
CA ARG A 852 -7.91 4.27 -22.63
C ARG A 852 -8.41 2.89 -23.10
N GLU A 853 -7.61 2.19 -23.89
CA GLU A 853 -7.94 0.86 -24.43
C GLU A 853 -8.30 -0.16 -23.34
N LYS A 854 -7.64 -0.08 -22.18
CA LYS A 854 -7.90 -0.98 -21.04
C LYS A 854 -9.17 -0.59 -20.29
N LEU A 855 -9.45 0.71 -20.14
CA LEU A 855 -10.68 1.20 -19.49
C LEU A 855 -11.93 0.92 -20.34
N GLU A 856 -11.83 1.03 -21.66
CA GLU A 856 -12.94 0.80 -22.60
C GLU A 856 -13.07 -0.67 -23.02
N ALA A 857 -12.25 -1.56 -22.47
CA ALA A 857 -12.24 -2.97 -22.84
C ALA A 857 -13.56 -3.67 -22.43
N ASN A 858 -14.50 -3.77 -23.36
CA ASN A 858 -15.79 -4.43 -23.15
C ASN A 858 -15.84 -5.81 -23.84
N ARG A 859 -15.87 -6.89 -23.05
CA ARG A 859 -15.98 -8.27 -23.56
C ARG A 859 -17.34 -8.59 -24.18
N PHE A 860 -18.37 -7.81 -23.85
CA PHE A 860 -19.75 -7.99 -24.30
C PHE A 860 -20.15 -7.00 -25.41
N ALA A 861 -19.18 -6.33 -26.05
CA ALA A 861 -19.46 -5.31 -27.07
C ALA A 861 -20.30 -5.82 -28.27
N SER A 862 -20.29 -7.13 -28.53
CA SER A 862 -21.10 -7.77 -29.58
C SER A 862 -22.53 -8.08 -29.16
N ASP A 863 -22.85 -8.08 -27.86
CA ASP A 863 -24.20 -8.32 -27.35
C ASP A 863 -24.99 -7.00 -27.28
N PRO A 864 -26.06 -6.83 -28.08
CA PRO A 864 -26.87 -5.60 -28.06
C PRO A 864 -27.67 -5.39 -26.76
N ARG A 865 -27.76 -6.41 -25.88
CA ARG A 865 -28.43 -6.31 -24.57
C ARG A 865 -27.48 -5.93 -23.44
N ALA A 866 -26.17 -6.10 -23.64
CA ALA A 866 -25.18 -5.75 -22.65
C ALA A 866 -24.99 -4.22 -22.57
N GLY A 867 -24.54 -3.76 -21.41
CA GLY A 867 -24.16 -2.38 -21.19
C GLY A 867 -22.97 -1.95 -22.03
N LYS A 868 -22.84 -0.63 -22.24
CA LYS A 868 -21.71 -0.02 -22.95
C LYS A 868 -20.82 0.75 -21.98
N ILE A 869 -19.53 0.83 -22.30
CA ILE A 869 -18.57 1.67 -21.58
C ILE A 869 -18.34 2.95 -22.40
N ALA A 870 -18.36 4.10 -21.72
CA ALA A 870 -17.97 5.39 -22.29
C ALA A 870 -17.00 6.09 -21.33
N LEU A 871 -15.84 6.52 -21.85
CA LEU A 871 -14.86 7.31 -21.12
C LEU A 871 -15.00 8.78 -21.48
N TRP A 872 -15.07 9.63 -20.46
CA TRP A 872 -15.21 11.08 -20.56
C TRP A 872 -13.99 11.75 -19.93
N SER A 873 -13.59 12.89 -20.47
CA SER A 873 -12.56 13.76 -19.91
C SER A 873 -13.05 15.20 -19.86
N PRO A 874 -12.60 16.01 -18.88
CA PRO A 874 -12.94 17.42 -18.80
C PRO A 874 -12.67 18.16 -20.12
N GLY A 875 -13.73 18.76 -20.68
CA GLY A 875 -13.73 19.37 -22.01
C GLY A 875 -14.62 18.63 -23.02
N ASP A 876 -14.91 17.34 -22.79
CA ASP A 876 -15.85 16.58 -23.60
C ASP A 876 -17.29 17.08 -23.41
N ASN A 877 -18.12 16.89 -24.44
CA ASN A 877 -19.52 17.28 -24.38
C ASN A 877 -20.42 16.06 -24.13
N TYR A 878 -21.14 16.08 -23.00
CA TYR A 878 -22.10 15.04 -22.61
C TYR A 878 -23.42 15.06 -23.42
N ASP A 879 -23.43 15.58 -24.64
CA ASP A 879 -24.68 15.68 -25.43
C ASP A 879 -25.26 14.32 -25.80
N SER A 880 -24.47 13.24 -25.78
CA SER A 880 -24.99 11.87 -25.93
C SER A 880 -25.94 11.44 -24.80
N LEU A 881 -25.87 12.08 -23.62
CA LEU A 881 -26.80 11.86 -22.50
C LEU A 881 -28.19 12.47 -22.77
N LYS A 882 -28.31 13.36 -23.76
CA LYS A 882 -29.61 13.83 -24.24
C LYS A 882 -30.22 12.72 -25.10
N ASN A 883 -30.95 11.81 -24.46
CA ASN A 883 -31.77 10.81 -25.17
C ASN A 883 -32.78 11.53 -26.10
N ARG A 884 -32.42 11.73 -27.37
CA ARG A 884 -33.32 12.29 -28.38
C ARG A 884 -34.20 11.16 -28.91
N SER A 885 -35.50 11.21 -28.66
CA SER A 885 -36.44 10.25 -29.26
C SER A 885 -36.34 10.32 -30.79
N PRO A 886 -36.16 9.19 -31.49
CA PRO A 886 -36.24 9.18 -32.95
C PRO A 886 -37.65 9.62 -33.34
N ASP A 887 -37.75 10.63 -34.20
CA ASP A 887 -39.05 11.05 -34.72
C ASP A 887 -39.44 10.20 -35.94
N ALA A 888 -40.74 10.17 -36.27
CA ALA A 888 -41.22 9.38 -37.40
C ALA A 888 -40.67 9.88 -38.75
N SER A 889 -40.17 11.12 -38.83
CA SER A 889 -39.54 11.67 -40.03
C SER A 889 -38.16 11.08 -40.33
N GLU A 890 -37.48 10.44 -39.37
CA GLU A 890 -36.23 9.72 -39.62
C GLU A 890 -36.44 8.29 -40.18
N SER A 891 -37.69 7.81 -40.27
CA SER A 891 -38.01 6.46 -40.76
C SER A 891 -37.91 6.35 -42.30
N PRO A 892 -37.01 5.49 -42.83
CA PRO A 892 -36.91 5.25 -44.28
C PRO A 892 -38.21 4.74 -44.90
N TRP A 893 -39.03 4.03 -44.13
CA TRP A 893 -40.31 3.47 -44.56
C TRP A 893 -41.35 4.55 -44.84
N LEU A 894 -41.32 5.66 -44.11
CA LEU A 894 -42.24 6.77 -44.31
C LEU A 894 -41.91 7.52 -45.60
N TYR A 895 -40.62 7.69 -45.91
CA TYR A 895 -40.17 8.20 -47.21
C TYR A 895 -40.46 7.25 -48.37
N LEU A 896 -40.31 5.93 -48.17
CA LEU A 896 -40.68 4.93 -49.18
C LEU A 896 -42.18 4.96 -49.49
N LEU A 897 -43.03 5.04 -48.45
CA LEU A 897 -44.47 5.16 -48.61
C LEU A 897 -44.83 6.46 -49.36
N PHE A 898 -44.20 7.58 -49.01
CA PHE A 898 -44.37 8.85 -49.71
C PHE A 898 -44.03 8.73 -51.20
N LEU A 899 -42.90 8.08 -51.53
CA LEU A 899 -42.46 7.87 -52.90
C LEU A 899 -43.42 6.97 -53.68
N ILE A 900 -43.91 5.86 -53.10
CA ILE A 900 -44.88 4.96 -53.73
C ILE A 900 -46.15 5.70 -54.10
N ILE A 901 -46.67 6.53 -53.19
CA ILE A 901 -47.89 7.29 -53.41
C ILE A 901 -47.69 8.36 -54.47
N LEU A 902 -46.52 9.00 -54.52
CA LEU A 902 -46.15 9.96 -55.55
C LEU A 902 -46.09 9.28 -56.93
N ILE A 903 -45.46 8.11 -57.03
CA ILE A 903 -45.42 7.32 -58.28
C ILE A 903 -46.84 6.92 -58.71
N ALA A 904 -47.67 6.44 -57.77
CA ALA A 904 -49.05 6.04 -58.04
C ALA A 904 -49.91 7.22 -58.51
N GLU A 905 -49.73 8.41 -57.90
CA GLU A 905 -50.42 9.64 -58.31
C GLU A 905 -50.02 10.04 -59.72
N GLN A 906 -48.73 10.06 -60.05
CA GLN A 906 -48.24 10.40 -61.40
C GLN A 906 -48.71 9.39 -62.45
N ALA A 907 -48.64 8.10 -62.16
CA ALA A 907 -49.12 7.05 -63.06
C ALA A 907 -50.62 7.19 -63.36
N LEU A 908 -51.43 7.44 -62.32
CA LEU A 908 -52.88 7.62 -62.46
C LEU A 908 -53.22 8.94 -63.18
N ALA A 909 -52.49 10.02 -62.92
CA ALA A 909 -52.64 11.30 -63.62
C ALA A 909 -52.34 11.16 -65.12
N VAL A 910 -51.27 10.44 -65.48
CA VAL A 910 -50.91 10.15 -66.87
C VAL A 910 -51.99 9.29 -67.53
N HIS A 911 -52.45 8.21 -66.87
CA HIS A 911 -53.51 7.34 -67.37
C HIS A 911 -54.81 8.12 -67.69
N LEU A 912 -55.25 8.99 -66.78
CA LEU A 912 -56.42 9.84 -66.96
C LEU A 912 -56.23 10.90 -68.07
N SER A 913 -55.00 11.37 -68.31
CA SER A 913 -54.69 12.33 -69.38
C SER A 913 -54.82 11.72 -70.78
N TYR A 914 -54.47 10.45 -70.95
CA TYR A 914 -54.62 9.73 -72.23
C TYR A 914 -56.08 9.44 -72.55
N HIS A 915 -56.90 9.12 -71.53
CA HIS A 915 -58.34 8.93 -71.72
C HIS A 915 -59.08 10.23 -72.12
N LEU A 916 -58.54 11.41 -71.78
CA LEU A 916 -59.04 12.70 -72.26
C LEU A 916 -58.63 13.03 -73.71
N ARG A 917 -57.45 12.56 -74.17
CA ARG A 917 -56.97 12.79 -75.55
C ARG A 917 -57.50 11.78 -76.57
N GLY A 918 -57.95 10.60 -76.13
CA GLY A 918 -58.47 9.55 -77.01
C GLY A 918 -59.73 9.93 -77.81
N SER A 919 -60.47 10.96 -77.38
CA SER A 919 -61.64 11.48 -78.08
C SER A 919 -61.35 12.52 -79.17
N GLU A 920 -60.07 12.86 -79.44
CA GLU A 920 -59.68 13.95 -80.34
C GLU A 920 -58.94 13.54 -81.64
N LYS A 921 -58.91 12.25 -82.02
CA LYS A 921 -58.30 11.83 -83.29
C LYS A 921 -59.26 11.09 -84.22
N ALA A 922 -59.89 11.85 -85.13
CA ALA A 922 -60.32 11.37 -86.44
C ALA A 922 -59.32 11.90 -87.51
N PRO A 923 -58.81 11.08 -88.44
CA PRO A 923 -57.83 11.53 -89.41
C PRO A 923 -58.51 12.20 -90.63
N LEU A 924 -58.18 13.47 -90.85
CA LEU A 924 -58.30 14.16 -92.13
C LEU A 924 -57.12 13.76 -93.02
N THR A 925 -57.35 12.94 -94.05
CA THR A 925 -56.60 13.02 -95.32
C THR A 925 -57.46 12.40 -96.43
N LEU A 926 -58.01 13.24 -97.31
CA LEU A 926 -58.58 12.81 -98.58
C LEU A 926 -58.27 13.86 -99.66
N ALA A 927 -57.71 13.35 -100.77
CA ALA A 927 -57.75 13.86 -102.14
C ALA A 927 -56.62 14.77 -102.67
N ARG A 928 -55.72 14.16 -103.47
CA ARG A 928 -55.43 14.38 -104.92
C ARG A 928 -53.94 14.04 -105.20
N SER A 929 -53.50 13.40 -106.29
CA SER A 929 -54.11 12.96 -107.56
C SER A 929 -53.05 12.18 -108.38
N LEU A 930 -53.47 11.23 -109.25
CA LEU A 930 -52.76 10.66 -110.43
C LEU A 930 -51.51 9.80 -110.11
N GLY A 931 -51.21 8.66 -110.72
CA GLY A 931 -51.72 7.89 -111.85
C GLY A 931 -50.69 6.78 -112.17
N VAL A 932 -51.14 5.70 -112.82
CA VAL A 932 -50.50 4.38 -113.07
C VAL A 932 -50.66 3.37 -111.94
#